data_AF-A0A9E6EZG0-F1
#
_entry.id   AF-A0A9E6EZG0-F1
#
_cell.length_a   1.000
_cell.length_b   1.000
_cell.length_c   1.000
_cell.angle_alpha   90.00
_cell.angle_beta   90.00
_cell.angle_gamma   90.00
#
_symmetry.space_group_name_H-M   'P 1'
#
loop_
_entity.id
_entity.type
_entity.pdbx_description
1 polymer ?
#
loop_
_entity_poly.entity_id
_entity_poly.type
_entity_poly.pdbx_seq_one_letter_code
_entity_poly.pdbx_strand_id
1 'polypeptide(L)'
;MKANKILKNIVYALLTYLPASMAFYFSLLTFNSFAQGVAINATGTAADNSAMLDIDATGMSPKAGLLIPRMNTTERNFIVSPATGLQIYNTSTNCLEIYVGTTWQIVVCGCTSTPVAAGSISGTATVCPGQNAVLYSVPAITRATSYIWSYSGTGAFIVGSTNAVIVYFSGTATSGNLTVQGTNACGNGTVSADYPIAVNSTAPNITAQPASVATCLGSGAVTFTVTASGGLSYQWQEYIGSWNNVANAGVYSNVTTSILTITNPPAGMDGNKYRCIVNGTCTSSTSDGAATLTVISLPSVTNASTATICSGTSPNITLTSSVPSNFAWTIGTITGSITGANGSSGATINQTLTNPSNATAGSVQYLVTPTSTTGSCVGTAFAITITVNPTPTITNTPLTQSICSGVNTTLVTLTSDVSGTTFAWTASASAGISGFTSSGTSTIPVQTISNSGSTAGTVTYAITPTANSCTGTISNYVTTINPFATGGTITYTDASGLNPRTSPQYSGGYTIHTFTSSGTFTPNCSGNVNILVVAGGGGGGAQGEGGGGGAGGLIYNSSYSVTGGNGITVTVGGGGNGSDNDAIKGYNGANSVFGSLTAIGGGGGGSNSTRPGADGGSGGGGSFASSAPGGAGTSGQGNAGGASCVSAADEAGGGGGGAGAVGGTAIGSPTLGATVPGAGGAGLQYSISGTPTYYSGGGGGGTMRTSPGGLAGNGGGGAGRGNSIGPFNGTPNTGGGGGGGGNNVNAPGANGGSGIVIIRYPN
;
A
#
# COMPACT_ATOMS: atom_id res chain seq x y z
N MET A 1 -109.50 13.57 -68.39
CA MET A 1 -108.23 14.09 -67.80
C MET A 1 -108.24 13.84 -66.29
N LYS A 2 -107.32 13.02 -65.74
CA LYS A 2 -107.17 12.76 -64.28
C LYS A 2 -105.82 13.28 -63.74
N ALA A 3 -105.42 14.49 -64.13
CA ALA A 3 -104.14 15.08 -63.71
C ALA A 3 -104.18 15.71 -62.30
N ASN A 4 -105.36 16.05 -61.77
CA ASN A 4 -105.48 16.86 -60.54
C ASN A 4 -105.38 16.10 -59.20
N LYS A 5 -105.18 14.76 -59.20
CA LYS A 5 -104.92 14.00 -57.96
C LYS A 5 -103.43 13.91 -57.59
N ILE A 6 -102.52 14.11 -58.53
CA ILE A 6 -101.06 14.00 -58.28
C ILE A 6 -100.48 15.31 -57.74
N LEU A 7 -100.97 16.48 -58.18
CA LEU A 7 -100.46 17.77 -57.70
C LEU A 7 -100.81 18.06 -56.23
N LYS A 8 -101.95 17.59 -55.71
CA LYS A 8 -102.36 17.85 -54.31
C LYS A 8 -101.46 17.15 -53.28
N ASN A 9 -100.92 15.97 -53.59
CA ASN A 9 -100.07 15.20 -52.67
C ASN A 9 -98.59 15.64 -52.72
N ILE A 10 -98.12 16.15 -53.85
CA ILE A 10 -96.74 16.68 -53.97
C ILE A 10 -96.60 18.02 -53.26
N VAL A 11 -97.63 18.88 -53.32
CA VAL A 11 -97.62 20.19 -52.62
C VAL A 11 -97.66 20.02 -51.09
N TYR A 12 -98.33 18.99 -50.56
CA TYR A 12 -98.37 18.73 -49.11
C TYR A 12 -97.04 18.17 -48.55
N ALA A 13 -96.27 17.43 -49.35
CA ALA A 13 -94.99 16.83 -48.93
C ALA A 13 -93.80 17.80 -48.98
N LEU A 14 -93.90 18.88 -49.78
CA LEU A 14 -92.86 19.91 -49.90
C LEU A 14 -92.96 21.02 -48.83
N LEU A 15 -94.05 21.08 -48.05
CA LEU A 15 -94.24 22.09 -46.99
C LEU A 15 -93.64 21.70 -45.62
N THR A 16 -93.04 20.51 -45.46
CA THR A 16 -92.54 20.03 -44.16
C THR A 16 -91.02 20.14 -43.94
N TYR A 17 -90.25 20.60 -44.94
CA TYR A 17 -88.77 20.60 -44.89
C TYR A 17 -88.09 21.91 -45.32
N LEU A 18 -88.72 23.07 -45.11
CA LEU A 18 -88.08 24.37 -45.35
C LEU A 18 -88.32 25.36 -44.18
N PRO A 19 -87.30 26.15 -43.78
CA PRO A 19 -87.41 27.14 -42.72
C PRO A 19 -88.35 28.31 -43.10
N ALA A 20 -88.96 28.92 -42.08
CA ALA A 20 -90.13 29.82 -42.14
C ALA A 20 -89.99 31.14 -42.94
N SER A 21 -88.93 31.35 -43.73
CA SER A 21 -88.67 32.61 -44.44
C SER A 21 -88.98 32.59 -45.95
N MET A 22 -89.58 31.52 -46.49
CA MET A 22 -89.80 31.36 -47.95
C MET A 22 -91.27 31.16 -48.39
N ALA A 23 -92.24 31.34 -47.48
CA ALA A 23 -93.66 31.02 -47.72
C ALA A 23 -94.50 32.13 -48.39
N PHE A 24 -93.91 33.28 -48.77
CA PHE A 24 -94.70 34.48 -49.10
C PHE A 24 -94.91 34.77 -50.61
N TYR A 25 -94.50 33.88 -51.54
CA TYR A 25 -94.53 34.21 -52.98
C TYR A 25 -95.31 33.26 -53.90
N PHE A 26 -96.07 32.29 -53.40
CA PHE A 26 -96.96 31.44 -54.21
C PHE A 26 -98.44 31.67 -53.85
N SER A 27 -98.89 32.91 -54.08
CA SER A 27 -100.29 33.31 -53.94
C SER A 27 -101.01 33.27 -55.28
N LEU A 28 -102.29 32.92 -55.25
CA LEU A 28 -103.33 33.22 -56.26
C LEU A 28 -103.19 32.58 -57.66
N LEU A 29 -103.96 31.52 -57.89
CA LEU A 29 -104.61 31.24 -59.18
C LEU A 29 -105.90 30.46 -58.94
N THR A 30 -106.99 31.18 -58.64
CA THR A 30 -108.35 30.64 -58.66
C THR A 30 -108.90 30.76 -60.08
N PHE A 31 -108.96 29.65 -60.81
CA PHE A 31 -109.70 29.58 -62.07
C PHE A 31 -111.17 29.28 -61.78
N ASN A 32 -112.04 30.29 -61.93
CA ASN A 32 -113.48 30.09 -62.04
C ASN A 32 -113.78 29.52 -63.44
N SER A 33 -114.19 28.26 -63.56
CA SER A 33 -114.66 27.69 -64.82
C SER A 33 -116.17 27.48 -64.78
N PHE A 34 -116.90 28.20 -65.63
CA PHE A 34 -118.31 27.98 -65.91
C PHE A 34 -118.47 26.69 -66.74
N ALA A 35 -119.18 25.69 -66.22
CA ALA A 35 -119.48 24.44 -66.93
C ALA A 35 -120.64 24.66 -67.91
N GLN A 36 -120.44 24.37 -69.20
CA GLN A 36 -121.47 24.45 -70.25
C GLN A 36 -122.17 23.09 -70.53
N GLY A 37 -121.82 22.03 -69.79
CA GLY A 37 -122.61 20.79 -69.74
C GLY A 37 -122.60 19.89 -70.98
N VAL A 38 -121.62 20.02 -71.88
CA VAL A 38 -121.57 19.23 -73.13
C VAL A 38 -120.89 17.88 -72.90
N ALA A 39 -121.65 16.79 -73.04
CA ALA A 39 -121.14 15.42 -73.04
C ALA A 39 -121.25 14.78 -74.42
N ILE A 40 -120.20 14.08 -74.84
CA ILE A 40 -120.22 13.18 -76.00
C ILE A 40 -119.98 11.76 -75.48
N ASN A 41 -121.06 10.99 -75.39
CA ASN A 41 -121.06 9.59 -75.03
C ASN A 41 -122.24 8.86 -75.71
N ALA A 42 -122.21 7.53 -75.75
CA ALA A 42 -123.30 6.74 -76.34
C ALA A 42 -124.41 6.40 -75.33
N THR A 43 -124.20 6.67 -74.05
CA THR A 43 -125.06 6.26 -72.93
C THR A 43 -126.09 7.33 -72.56
N GLY A 44 -125.97 8.55 -73.08
CA GLY A 44 -126.85 9.68 -72.77
C GLY A 44 -126.60 10.28 -71.39
N THR A 45 -125.48 9.96 -70.73
CA THR A 45 -125.14 10.50 -69.41
C THR A 45 -124.73 11.97 -69.52
N ALA A 46 -125.17 12.80 -68.58
CA ALA A 46 -124.76 14.21 -68.50
C ALA A 46 -123.25 14.33 -68.27
N ALA A 47 -122.66 15.45 -68.73
CA ALA A 47 -121.23 15.72 -68.53
C ALA A 47 -120.90 15.82 -67.04
N ASP A 48 -119.73 15.32 -66.64
CA ASP A 48 -119.24 15.55 -65.29
C ASP A 48 -119.19 17.06 -64.98
N ASN A 49 -119.66 17.45 -63.79
CA ASN A 49 -119.79 18.86 -63.40
C ASN A 49 -118.46 19.63 -63.38
N SER A 50 -117.32 18.94 -63.45
CA SER A 50 -115.98 19.54 -63.56
C SER A 50 -115.46 19.67 -64.99
N ALA A 51 -116.18 19.16 -65.99
CA ALA A 51 -115.74 19.13 -67.38
C ALA A 51 -116.45 20.19 -68.24
N MET A 52 -115.67 20.94 -69.02
CA MET A 52 -116.20 21.81 -70.07
C MET A 52 -116.59 21.01 -71.34
N LEU A 53 -115.93 19.87 -71.55
CA LEU A 53 -116.27 18.85 -72.55
C LEU A 53 -115.91 17.49 -71.95
N ASP A 54 -116.91 16.63 -71.78
CA ASP A 54 -116.73 15.27 -71.29
C ASP A 54 -116.90 14.28 -72.44
N ILE A 55 -115.88 13.45 -72.68
CA ILE A 55 -115.90 12.44 -73.75
C ILE A 55 -115.69 11.08 -73.07
N ASP A 56 -116.77 10.30 -73.02
CA ASP A 56 -116.72 8.91 -72.57
C ASP A 56 -116.97 7.96 -73.74
N ALA A 57 -115.90 7.33 -74.19
CA ALA A 57 -115.92 6.35 -75.28
C ALA A 57 -116.32 4.93 -74.79
N THR A 58 -116.68 4.77 -73.52
CA THR A 58 -117.05 3.48 -72.93
C THR A 58 -118.44 3.08 -73.44
N GLY A 59 -118.51 2.02 -74.25
CA GLY A 59 -119.76 1.52 -74.87
C GLY A 59 -119.93 1.84 -76.36
N MET A 60 -119.04 2.64 -76.96
CA MET A 60 -119.02 2.88 -78.41
C MET A 60 -118.30 1.77 -79.18
N SER A 61 -118.85 1.32 -80.30
CA SER A 61 -118.18 0.41 -81.26
C SER A 61 -118.38 0.88 -82.71
N PRO A 62 -117.31 1.29 -83.42
CA PRO A 62 -115.93 1.39 -82.93
C PRO A 62 -115.78 2.50 -81.87
N LYS A 63 -114.82 2.32 -80.95
CA LYS A 63 -114.50 3.35 -79.92
C LYS A 63 -113.99 4.61 -80.62
N ALA A 64 -114.73 5.71 -80.50
CA ALA A 64 -114.33 7.01 -81.01
C ALA A 64 -113.62 7.83 -79.92
N GLY A 65 -112.63 8.64 -80.30
CA GLY A 65 -111.97 9.61 -79.41
C GLY A 65 -111.90 10.98 -80.08
N LEU A 66 -111.43 11.99 -79.35
CA LEU A 66 -111.15 13.30 -79.94
C LEU A 66 -109.83 13.25 -80.71
N LEU A 67 -109.91 13.18 -82.03
CA LEU A 67 -108.74 13.42 -82.87
C LEU A 67 -108.55 14.94 -82.99
N ILE A 68 -107.58 15.47 -82.25
CA ILE A 68 -107.17 16.87 -82.39
C ILE A 68 -106.49 17.03 -83.76
N PRO A 69 -106.75 18.11 -84.51
CA PRO A 69 -106.13 18.35 -85.81
C PRO A 69 -104.60 18.18 -85.73
N ARG A 70 -104.07 17.31 -86.60
CA ARG A 70 -102.64 17.04 -86.73
C ARG A 70 -102.14 17.77 -87.96
N MET A 71 -101.14 18.61 -87.78
CA MET A 71 -100.55 19.37 -88.87
C MET A 71 -99.11 19.72 -88.54
N ASN A 72 -98.29 19.95 -89.55
CA ASN A 72 -96.90 20.37 -89.35
C ASN A 72 -96.83 21.86 -88.98
N THR A 73 -95.65 22.35 -88.60
CA THR A 73 -95.48 23.75 -88.15
C THR A 73 -95.92 24.76 -89.22
N THR A 74 -95.64 24.46 -90.48
CA THR A 74 -95.97 25.32 -91.63
C THR A 74 -97.48 25.39 -91.84
N GLU A 75 -98.17 24.26 -91.83
CA GLU A 75 -99.62 24.18 -91.95
C GLU A 75 -100.32 24.90 -90.79
N ARG A 76 -99.83 24.72 -89.55
CA ARG A 76 -100.35 25.42 -88.37
C ARG A 76 -100.25 26.94 -88.52
N ASN A 77 -99.16 27.44 -89.12
CA ASN A 77 -98.95 28.87 -89.31
C ASN A 77 -99.84 29.49 -90.39
N PHE A 78 -100.46 28.68 -91.26
CA PHE A 78 -101.41 29.15 -92.27
C PHE A 78 -102.83 29.42 -91.74
N ILE A 79 -103.11 29.08 -90.47
CA ILE A 79 -104.41 29.38 -89.87
C ILE A 79 -104.49 30.89 -89.62
N VAL A 80 -105.24 31.60 -90.47
CA VAL A 80 -105.48 33.05 -90.35
C VAL A 80 -106.49 33.30 -89.23
N SER A 81 -106.11 34.09 -88.23
CA SER A 81 -106.91 34.37 -87.00
C SER A 81 -107.36 33.11 -86.23
N PRO A 82 -106.43 32.30 -85.67
CA PRO A 82 -106.79 31.13 -84.90
C PRO A 82 -107.55 31.52 -83.62
N ALA A 83 -108.61 30.79 -83.31
CA ALA A 83 -109.37 31.03 -82.09
C ALA A 83 -108.51 30.73 -80.85
N THR A 84 -108.60 31.59 -79.82
CA THR A 84 -108.00 31.32 -78.51
C THR A 84 -108.53 29.99 -77.97
N GLY A 85 -107.61 29.10 -77.59
CA GLY A 85 -107.91 27.74 -77.14
C GLY A 85 -107.79 26.67 -78.22
N LEU A 86 -107.51 27.02 -79.48
CA LEU A 86 -107.29 26.04 -80.55
C LEU A 86 -106.09 25.15 -80.21
N GLN A 87 -106.32 23.83 -80.13
CA GLN A 87 -105.28 22.84 -79.90
C GLN A 87 -104.96 22.11 -81.20
N ILE A 88 -103.67 21.90 -81.46
CA ILE A 88 -103.15 21.10 -82.57
C ILE A 88 -102.01 20.21 -82.08
N TYR A 89 -101.81 19.07 -82.72
CA TYR A 89 -100.58 18.29 -82.53
C TYR A 89 -99.60 18.61 -83.66
N ASN A 90 -98.48 19.25 -83.31
CA ASN A 90 -97.48 19.69 -84.28
C ASN A 90 -96.53 18.54 -84.61
N THR A 91 -96.67 18.00 -85.82
CA THR A 91 -95.89 16.84 -86.25
C THR A 91 -94.43 17.15 -86.55
N SER A 92 -94.03 18.43 -86.69
CA SER A 92 -92.63 18.82 -86.86
C SER A 92 -91.86 18.84 -85.55
N THR A 93 -92.51 19.23 -84.45
CA THR A 93 -91.90 19.32 -83.11
C THR A 93 -92.19 18.09 -82.26
N ASN A 94 -93.11 17.23 -82.69
CA ASN A 94 -93.68 16.12 -81.92
C ASN A 94 -94.29 16.56 -80.58
N CYS A 95 -94.81 17.79 -80.53
CA CYS A 95 -95.39 18.36 -79.32
C CYS A 95 -96.87 18.71 -79.53
N LEU A 96 -97.65 18.60 -78.45
CA LEU A 96 -99.00 19.17 -78.39
C LEU A 96 -98.89 20.68 -78.16
N GLU A 97 -99.56 21.47 -78.99
CA GLU A 97 -99.51 22.93 -78.95
C GLU A 97 -100.92 23.54 -78.85
N ILE A 98 -101.05 24.64 -78.10
CA ILE A 98 -102.30 25.39 -77.94
C ILE A 98 -102.09 26.86 -78.29
N TYR A 99 -103.04 27.46 -79.03
CA TYR A 99 -103.04 28.89 -79.29
C TYR A 99 -103.69 29.64 -78.13
N VAL A 100 -102.96 30.52 -77.45
CA VAL A 100 -103.44 31.23 -76.24
C VAL A 100 -103.97 32.64 -76.54
N GLY A 101 -104.26 32.94 -77.81
CA GLY A 101 -104.81 34.22 -78.27
C GLY A 101 -103.79 35.15 -78.90
N THR A 102 -102.50 34.97 -78.58
CA THR A 102 -101.39 35.74 -79.17
C THR A 102 -100.33 34.85 -79.83
N THR A 103 -100.01 33.71 -79.20
CA THR A 103 -98.98 32.78 -79.68
C THR A 103 -99.41 31.33 -79.45
N TRP A 104 -98.69 30.41 -80.09
CA TRP A 104 -98.78 28.99 -79.78
C TRP A 104 -97.82 28.62 -78.65
N GLN A 105 -98.29 27.86 -77.66
CA GLN A 105 -97.50 27.35 -76.54
C GLN A 105 -97.39 25.82 -76.57
N ILE A 106 -96.21 25.30 -76.25
CA ILE A 106 -95.94 23.87 -76.11
C ILE A 106 -96.46 23.37 -74.77
N VAL A 107 -97.25 22.29 -74.79
CA VAL A 107 -97.81 21.66 -73.59
C VAL A 107 -96.96 20.46 -73.13
N VAL A 108 -96.50 19.61 -74.05
CA VAL A 108 -95.67 18.42 -73.75
C VAL A 108 -94.95 17.89 -75.01
N CYS A 109 -93.76 17.29 -74.85
CA CYS A 109 -92.96 16.63 -75.91
C CYS A 109 -92.47 15.23 -75.47
N GLY A 110 -92.07 14.36 -76.41
CA GLY A 110 -91.55 13.00 -76.12
C GLY A 110 -90.01 12.89 -75.97
N CYS A 111 -89.49 11.93 -75.18
CA CYS A 111 -88.05 11.62 -74.98
C CYS A 111 -87.62 10.34 -75.74
N THR A 112 -86.40 10.26 -76.29
CA THR A 112 -86.01 9.22 -77.26
C THR A 112 -84.96 8.16 -76.82
N SER A 113 -84.08 8.38 -75.80
CA SER A 113 -83.34 7.26 -75.11
C SER A 113 -82.52 7.69 -73.87
N THR A 114 -82.08 6.69 -73.07
CA THR A 114 -81.25 6.81 -71.84
C THR A 114 -79.79 7.26 -72.10
N PRO A 115 -79.05 7.72 -71.06
CA PRO A 115 -77.62 8.10 -71.14
C PRO A 115 -76.70 6.93 -71.50
N VAL A 116 -75.55 7.23 -72.13
CA VAL A 116 -74.53 6.22 -72.48
C VAL A 116 -73.73 5.74 -71.25
N ALA A 117 -72.90 4.69 -71.42
CA ALA A 117 -72.07 4.15 -70.35
C ALA A 117 -71.06 5.17 -69.81
N ALA A 118 -70.82 5.13 -68.50
CA ALA A 118 -69.81 5.95 -67.82
C ALA A 118 -68.37 5.56 -68.22
N GLY A 119 -67.48 6.56 -68.31
CA GLY A 119 -66.05 6.33 -68.46
C GLY A 119 -65.37 5.92 -67.14
N SER A 120 -64.03 5.83 -67.15
CA SER A 120 -63.25 5.52 -65.94
C SER A 120 -63.29 6.69 -64.94
N ILE A 121 -63.50 6.35 -63.66
CA ILE A 121 -63.39 7.30 -62.56
C ILE A 121 -61.92 7.66 -62.30
N SER A 122 -61.65 8.94 -62.03
CA SER A 122 -60.35 9.47 -61.61
C SER A 122 -60.46 10.10 -60.22
N GLY A 123 -59.52 9.81 -59.32
CA GLY A 123 -59.46 10.34 -57.95
C GLY A 123 -58.37 9.67 -57.12
N THR A 124 -58.39 9.84 -55.80
CA THR A 124 -57.42 9.17 -54.90
C THR A 124 -57.85 7.73 -54.60
N ALA A 125 -56.99 6.75 -54.86
CA ALA A 125 -57.30 5.33 -54.58
C ALA A 125 -57.11 4.93 -53.11
N THR A 126 -56.42 5.75 -52.30
CA THR A 126 -56.22 5.50 -50.87
C THR A 126 -56.51 6.79 -50.09
N VAL A 127 -57.29 6.66 -49.03
CA VAL A 127 -57.70 7.79 -48.17
C VAL A 127 -57.57 7.40 -46.69
N CYS A 128 -57.50 8.40 -45.82
CA CYS A 128 -57.45 8.20 -44.37
C CYS A 128 -58.86 8.29 -43.75
N PRO A 129 -59.12 7.59 -42.63
CA PRO A 129 -60.31 7.86 -41.83
C PRO A 129 -60.37 9.34 -41.44
N GLY A 130 -61.51 10.00 -41.63
CA GLY A 130 -61.70 11.42 -41.33
C GLY A 130 -61.25 12.37 -42.46
N GLN A 131 -60.77 11.86 -43.60
CA GLN A 131 -60.31 12.69 -44.70
C GLN A 131 -61.47 13.41 -45.38
N ASN A 132 -61.40 14.74 -45.37
CA ASN A 132 -62.43 15.61 -45.92
C ASN A 132 -62.10 16.05 -47.34
N ALA A 133 -63.15 16.35 -48.09
CA ALA A 133 -63.09 17.03 -49.38
C ALA A 133 -62.23 16.33 -50.47
N VAL A 134 -62.38 15.01 -50.63
CA VAL A 134 -61.66 14.24 -51.64
C VAL A 134 -62.39 14.30 -53.00
N LEU A 135 -61.72 14.80 -54.04
CA LEU A 135 -62.32 14.98 -55.36
C LEU A 135 -62.28 13.68 -56.19
N TYR A 136 -63.42 13.34 -56.79
CA TYR A 136 -63.54 12.29 -57.79
C TYR A 136 -64.26 12.81 -59.03
N SER A 137 -63.89 12.32 -60.21
CA SER A 137 -64.49 12.76 -61.47
C SER A 137 -64.54 11.65 -62.51
N VAL A 138 -65.41 11.84 -63.50
CA VAL A 138 -65.53 11.02 -64.72
C VAL A 138 -65.65 11.96 -65.92
N PRO A 139 -65.20 11.57 -67.12
CA PRO A 139 -65.53 12.31 -68.35
C PRO A 139 -67.05 12.49 -68.49
N ALA A 140 -67.48 13.60 -69.10
CA ALA A 140 -68.90 13.90 -69.26
C ALA A 140 -69.63 12.78 -70.05
N ILE A 141 -70.68 12.21 -69.44
CA ILE A 141 -71.50 11.16 -70.02
C ILE A 141 -72.47 11.78 -71.01
N THR A 142 -72.38 11.36 -72.27
CA THR A 142 -73.25 11.87 -73.34
C THR A 142 -74.72 11.58 -73.03
N ARG A 143 -75.57 12.62 -73.11
CA ARG A 143 -77.02 12.60 -72.82
C ARG A 143 -77.40 12.48 -71.34
N ALA A 144 -76.45 12.54 -70.41
CA ALA A 144 -76.74 12.70 -68.99
C ALA A 144 -77.07 14.16 -68.68
N THR A 145 -78.14 14.39 -67.93
CA THR A 145 -78.48 15.72 -67.38
C THR A 145 -78.14 15.83 -65.89
N SER A 146 -77.86 14.71 -65.23
CA SER A 146 -77.37 14.61 -63.84
C SER A 146 -76.63 13.27 -63.65
N TYR A 147 -75.94 13.09 -62.53
CA TYR A 147 -75.13 11.91 -62.21
C TYR A 147 -75.54 11.34 -60.85
N ILE A 148 -75.57 10.01 -60.76
CA ILE A 148 -75.80 9.28 -59.52
C ILE A 148 -74.48 8.61 -59.15
N TRP A 149 -73.88 9.06 -58.05
CA TRP A 149 -72.67 8.49 -57.48
C TRP A 149 -73.02 7.61 -56.29
N SER A 150 -72.35 6.46 -56.16
CA SER A 150 -72.56 5.53 -55.06
C SER A 150 -71.22 5.04 -54.53
N TYR A 151 -71.12 4.88 -53.21
CA TYR A 151 -69.97 4.31 -52.54
C TYR A 151 -70.41 3.08 -51.74
N SER A 152 -69.72 1.96 -51.93
CA SER A 152 -70.12 0.69 -51.29
C SER A 152 -69.63 0.53 -49.84
N GLY A 153 -68.67 1.35 -49.41
CA GLY A 153 -68.17 1.34 -48.03
C GLY A 153 -69.05 2.18 -47.10
N THR A 154 -68.86 2.02 -45.79
CA THR A 154 -69.56 2.81 -44.77
C THR A 154 -68.80 4.08 -44.43
N GLY A 155 -69.50 5.10 -43.91
CA GLY A 155 -68.87 6.31 -43.37
C GLY A 155 -68.38 7.32 -44.41
N ALA A 156 -68.76 7.21 -45.69
CA ALA A 156 -68.50 8.26 -46.68
C ALA A 156 -69.77 9.05 -47.03
N PHE A 157 -69.62 10.34 -47.25
CA PHE A 157 -70.68 11.27 -47.66
C PHE A 157 -70.29 11.95 -48.98
N ILE A 158 -71.12 11.82 -50.02
CA ILE A 158 -70.87 12.34 -51.36
C ILE A 158 -71.65 13.65 -51.56
N VAL A 159 -70.97 14.69 -52.02
CA VAL A 159 -71.53 16.01 -52.32
C VAL A 159 -71.41 16.31 -53.81
N GLY A 160 -72.55 16.60 -54.44
CA GLY A 160 -72.66 16.95 -55.86
C GLY A 160 -73.34 15.87 -56.70
N SER A 161 -73.77 16.26 -57.90
CA SER A 161 -74.47 15.40 -58.86
C SER A 161 -74.02 15.66 -60.30
N THR A 162 -72.80 16.15 -60.47
CA THR A 162 -72.19 16.42 -61.78
C THR A 162 -71.21 15.32 -62.17
N ASN A 163 -70.48 15.50 -63.28
CA ASN A 163 -69.40 14.60 -63.68
C ASN A 163 -68.16 14.70 -62.75
N ALA A 164 -68.19 15.56 -61.74
CA ALA A 164 -67.28 15.57 -60.60
C ALA A 164 -68.04 15.69 -59.27
N VAL A 165 -67.53 15.04 -58.23
CA VAL A 165 -68.07 15.04 -56.87
C VAL A 165 -66.98 15.13 -55.82
N ILE A 166 -67.35 15.62 -54.65
CA ILE A 166 -66.50 15.66 -53.47
C ILE A 166 -66.99 14.59 -52.48
N VAL A 167 -66.08 13.77 -51.96
CA VAL A 167 -66.38 12.73 -50.97
C VAL A 167 -65.70 13.06 -49.65
N TYR A 168 -66.47 13.00 -48.56
CA TYR A 168 -66.00 13.18 -47.18
C TYR A 168 -66.02 11.83 -46.46
N PHE A 169 -64.88 11.39 -45.94
CA PHE A 169 -64.75 10.13 -45.20
C PHE A 169 -64.77 10.43 -43.70
N SER A 170 -65.62 9.77 -42.93
CA SER A 170 -65.65 9.88 -41.47
C SER A 170 -64.47 9.14 -40.83
N GLY A 171 -64.24 9.37 -39.52
CA GLY A 171 -63.22 8.65 -38.75
C GLY A 171 -63.46 7.13 -38.64
N THR A 172 -64.63 6.64 -39.04
CA THR A 172 -65.01 5.22 -39.06
C THR A 172 -65.25 4.70 -40.48
N ALA A 173 -64.83 5.45 -41.50
CA ALA A 173 -65.02 5.05 -42.89
C ALA A 173 -64.31 3.72 -43.19
N THR A 174 -64.95 2.86 -43.98
CA THR A 174 -64.40 1.57 -44.43
C THR A 174 -64.10 1.61 -45.92
N SER A 175 -63.14 0.79 -46.37
CA SER A 175 -62.82 0.61 -47.79
C SER A 175 -64.03 0.14 -48.60
N GLY A 176 -64.13 0.59 -49.84
CA GLY A 176 -65.24 0.26 -50.73
C GLY A 176 -65.01 0.76 -52.15
N ASN A 177 -65.95 0.49 -53.04
CA ASN A 177 -65.88 0.87 -54.44
C ASN A 177 -66.77 2.08 -54.69
N LEU A 178 -66.24 3.08 -55.40
CA LEU A 178 -66.99 4.21 -55.92
C LEU A 178 -67.47 3.88 -57.34
N THR A 179 -68.76 4.14 -57.61
CA THR A 179 -69.38 3.96 -58.92
C THR A 179 -70.22 5.17 -59.32
N VAL A 180 -70.42 5.35 -60.62
CA VAL A 180 -71.22 6.46 -61.17
C VAL A 180 -72.06 6.02 -62.37
N GLN A 181 -73.26 6.57 -62.51
CA GLN A 181 -74.09 6.46 -63.71
C GLN A 181 -74.73 7.81 -64.08
N GLY A 182 -74.92 8.07 -65.37
CA GLY A 182 -75.66 9.24 -65.86
C GLY A 182 -77.18 9.02 -65.77
N THR A 183 -77.94 10.09 -65.52
CA THR A 183 -79.41 10.07 -65.50
C THR A 183 -80.01 11.17 -66.37
N ASN A 184 -81.13 10.89 -67.02
CA ASN A 184 -81.95 11.85 -67.76
C ASN A 184 -83.45 11.50 -67.69
N ALA A 185 -84.31 12.28 -68.35
CA ALA A 185 -85.76 12.08 -68.34
C ALA A 185 -86.22 10.71 -68.91
N CYS A 186 -85.38 10.02 -69.70
CA CYS A 186 -85.64 8.68 -70.23
C CYS A 186 -85.19 7.55 -69.27
N GLY A 187 -84.42 7.84 -68.21
CA GLY A 187 -83.95 6.86 -67.22
C GLY A 187 -82.44 6.92 -66.94
N ASN A 188 -81.93 5.91 -66.24
CA ASN A 188 -80.52 5.78 -65.86
C ASN A 188 -79.72 5.02 -66.93
N GLY A 189 -78.49 5.46 -67.18
CA GLY A 189 -77.51 4.77 -68.02
C GLY A 189 -76.80 3.63 -67.30
N THR A 190 -75.83 2.99 -67.95
CA THR A 190 -75.02 1.91 -67.37
C THR A 190 -74.09 2.44 -66.27
N VAL A 191 -74.01 1.73 -65.15
CA VAL A 191 -73.07 1.99 -64.05
C VAL A 191 -71.63 1.81 -64.53
N SER A 192 -70.72 2.68 -64.09
CA SER A 192 -69.27 2.56 -64.33
C SER A 192 -68.70 1.25 -63.79
N ALA A 193 -67.48 0.92 -64.21
CA ALA A 193 -66.68 -0.06 -63.47
C ALA A 193 -66.41 0.44 -62.04
N ASP A 194 -66.15 -0.52 -61.13
CA ASP A 194 -65.79 -0.24 -59.74
C ASP A 194 -64.45 0.50 -59.66
N TYR A 195 -64.43 1.62 -58.95
CA TYR A 195 -63.20 2.31 -58.57
C TYR A 195 -62.87 2.00 -57.10
N PRO A 196 -61.89 1.13 -56.81
CA PRO A 196 -61.59 0.73 -55.44
C PRO A 196 -60.92 1.87 -54.66
N ILE A 197 -61.50 2.21 -53.50
CA ILE A 197 -60.94 3.15 -52.54
C ILE A 197 -60.60 2.37 -51.26
N ALA A 198 -59.31 2.36 -50.93
CA ALA A 198 -58.81 1.80 -49.68
C ALA A 198 -58.81 2.89 -48.59
N VAL A 199 -59.55 2.67 -47.50
CA VAL A 199 -59.43 3.50 -46.29
C VAL A 199 -58.33 2.90 -45.40
N ASN A 200 -57.16 3.55 -45.36
CA ASN A 200 -56.00 3.04 -44.64
C ASN A 200 -56.02 3.51 -43.18
N SER A 201 -56.39 2.59 -42.28
CA SER A 201 -56.41 2.81 -40.82
C SER A 201 -55.25 2.13 -40.08
N THR A 202 -54.36 1.44 -40.79
CA THR A 202 -53.28 0.66 -40.16
C THR A 202 -52.16 1.58 -39.69
N ALA A 203 -51.93 1.60 -38.38
CA ALA A 203 -50.79 2.31 -37.80
C ALA A 203 -49.47 1.57 -38.11
N PRO A 204 -48.34 2.31 -38.25
CA PRO A 204 -47.03 1.68 -38.34
C PRO A 204 -46.79 0.75 -37.15
N ASN A 205 -46.20 -0.42 -37.37
CA ASN A 205 -45.86 -1.34 -36.29
C ASN A 205 -44.35 -1.28 -36.02
N ILE A 206 -43.98 -0.76 -34.85
CA ILE A 206 -42.59 -0.78 -34.37
C ILE A 206 -42.28 -2.19 -33.87
N THR A 207 -41.33 -2.87 -34.52
CA THR A 207 -40.93 -4.24 -34.20
C THR A 207 -39.64 -4.32 -33.40
N ALA A 208 -38.83 -3.24 -33.40
CA ALA A 208 -37.68 -3.10 -32.52
C ALA A 208 -37.62 -1.69 -31.93
N GLN A 209 -37.65 -1.62 -30.60
CA GLN A 209 -37.53 -0.40 -29.83
C GLN A 209 -36.06 0.07 -29.78
N PRO A 210 -35.80 1.38 -29.61
CA PRO A 210 -34.45 1.86 -29.40
C PRO A 210 -33.89 1.35 -28.07
N ALA A 211 -32.67 0.83 -28.10
CA ALA A 211 -31.95 0.38 -26.91
C ALA A 211 -31.14 1.52 -26.29
N SER A 212 -31.00 1.53 -24.96
CA SER A 212 -30.09 2.44 -24.26
C SER A 212 -28.64 2.17 -24.67
N VAL A 213 -27.85 3.24 -24.82
CA VAL A 213 -26.45 3.17 -25.27
C VAL A 213 -25.56 3.90 -24.27
N ALA A 214 -24.42 3.28 -23.93
CA ALA A 214 -23.37 3.92 -23.15
C ALA A 214 -22.15 4.19 -24.03
N THR A 215 -21.51 5.34 -23.85
CA THR A 215 -20.31 5.73 -24.59
C THR A 215 -19.38 6.58 -23.74
N CYS A 216 -18.08 6.56 -24.04
CA CYS A 216 -17.13 7.43 -23.37
C CYS A 216 -17.20 8.84 -23.97
N LEU A 217 -16.94 9.85 -23.14
CA LEU A 217 -16.80 11.22 -23.61
C LEU A 217 -15.74 11.30 -24.72
N GLY A 218 -16.13 11.78 -25.90
CA GLY A 218 -15.23 11.91 -27.07
C GLY A 218 -15.01 10.64 -27.90
N SER A 219 -15.81 9.57 -27.72
CA SER A 219 -15.67 8.30 -28.48
C SER A 219 -16.11 8.37 -29.95
N GLY A 220 -16.37 9.56 -30.51
CA GLY A 220 -16.99 9.70 -31.83
C GLY A 220 -18.51 9.65 -31.77
N ALA A 221 -19.14 9.00 -32.75
CA ALA A 221 -20.59 8.98 -32.90
C ALA A 221 -21.25 7.74 -32.27
N VAL A 222 -22.43 7.94 -31.69
CA VAL A 222 -23.32 6.87 -31.20
C VAL A 222 -24.66 6.92 -31.93
N THR A 223 -25.35 5.78 -32.00
CA THR A 223 -26.61 5.67 -32.74
C THR A 223 -27.71 5.05 -31.92
N PHE A 224 -28.93 5.57 -32.06
CA PHE A 224 -30.17 4.92 -31.65
C PHE A 224 -30.93 4.45 -32.89
N THR A 225 -31.41 3.22 -32.87
CA THR A 225 -32.08 2.60 -34.03
C THR A 225 -33.49 2.15 -33.67
N VAL A 226 -34.45 2.38 -34.57
CA VAL A 226 -35.78 1.74 -34.49
C VAL A 226 -36.03 0.92 -35.74
N THR A 227 -36.74 -0.19 -35.61
CA THR A 227 -37.26 -0.95 -36.77
C THR A 227 -38.77 -0.93 -36.74
N ALA A 228 -39.40 -0.59 -37.88
CA ALA A 228 -40.85 -0.53 -38.00
C ALA A 228 -41.32 -0.94 -39.41
N SER A 229 -42.47 -1.59 -39.51
CA SER A 229 -43.16 -1.89 -40.77
C SER A 229 -44.32 -0.92 -41.00
N GLY A 230 -44.52 -0.48 -42.25
CA GLY A 230 -45.59 0.47 -42.62
C GLY A 230 -45.29 1.93 -42.28
N GLY A 231 -44.06 2.24 -41.85
CA GLY A 231 -43.58 3.62 -41.64
C GLY A 231 -43.10 4.27 -42.94
N LEU A 232 -43.44 5.54 -43.13
CA LEU A 232 -43.04 6.36 -44.28
C LEU A 232 -42.01 7.43 -43.90
N SER A 233 -42.09 7.98 -42.69
CA SER A 233 -41.13 8.94 -42.16
C SER A 233 -40.93 8.78 -40.66
N TYR A 234 -39.83 9.32 -40.15
CA TYR A 234 -39.45 9.23 -38.74
C TYR A 234 -39.26 10.64 -38.17
N GLN A 235 -39.45 10.78 -36.87
CA GLN A 235 -39.11 11.99 -36.13
C GLN A 235 -38.60 11.59 -34.74
N TRP A 236 -37.31 11.79 -34.50
CA TRP A 236 -36.73 11.58 -33.19
C TRP A 236 -37.08 12.71 -32.21
N GLN A 237 -37.27 12.32 -30.95
CA GLN A 237 -37.56 13.23 -29.85
C GLN A 237 -36.60 12.98 -28.69
N GLU A 238 -36.25 14.06 -27.99
CA GLU A 238 -35.46 14.05 -26.76
C GLU A 238 -36.34 14.50 -25.58
N TYR A 239 -36.12 13.89 -24.40
CA TYR A 239 -36.78 14.28 -23.17
C TYR A 239 -35.92 15.20 -22.31
N ILE A 240 -36.34 16.47 -22.19
CA ILE A 240 -35.72 17.50 -21.35
C ILE A 240 -36.76 18.13 -20.41
N GLY A 241 -37.51 17.26 -19.71
CA GLY A 241 -38.69 17.63 -18.90
C GLY A 241 -40.01 17.50 -19.67
N SER A 242 -39.95 17.58 -20.99
CA SER A 242 -41.00 17.19 -21.94
C SER A 242 -40.36 16.63 -23.21
N TRP A 243 -41.15 15.95 -24.04
CA TRP A 243 -40.69 15.42 -25.31
C TRP A 243 -40.66 16.51 -26.38
N ASN A 244 -39.47 16.77 -26.92
CA ASN A 244 -39.23 17.79 -27.93
C ASN A 244 -38.67 17.15 -29.21
N ASN A 245 -39.07 17.65 -30.38
CA ASN A 245 -38.53 17.18 -31.65
C ASN A 245 -37.07 17.59 -31.79
N VAL A 246 -36.21 16.61 -32.12
CA VAL A 246 -34.80 16.85 -32.40
C VAL A 246 -34.67 17.29 -33.86
N ALA A 247 -33.89 18.35 -34.10
CA ALA A 247 -33.55 18.83 -35.44
C ALA A 247 -32.13 18.40 -35.83
N ASN A 248 -31.83 18.34 -37.13
CA ASN A 248 -30.48 18.09 -37.62
C ASN A 248 -29.61 19.33 -37.38
N ALA A 249 -29.06 19.44 -36.16
CA ALA A 249 -28.24 20.55 -35.72
C ALA A 249 -27.35 20.15 -34.53
N GLY A 250 -26.22 20.82 -34.37
CA GLY A 250 -25.27 20.54 -33.30
C GLY A 250 -24.74 19.11 -33.37
N VAL A 251 -24.95 18.34 -32.30
CA VAL A 251 -24.50 16.93 -32.22
C VAL A 251 -25.43 15.95 -32.95
N TYR A 252 -26.66 16.35 -33.26
CA TYR A 252 -27.69 15.46 -33.80
C TYR A 252 -27.68 15.44 -35.34
N SER A 253 -27.77 14.24 -35.89
CA SER A 253 -27.93 13.99 -37.32
C SER A 253 -28.83 12.79 -37.58
N ASN A 254 -29.37 12.68 -38.79
CA ASN A 254 -30.29 11.61 -39.21
C ASN A 254 -31.61 11.53 -38.41
N VAL A 255 -32.05 12.65 -37.81
CA VAL A 255 -33.24 12.74 -36.91
C VAL A 255 -34.59 12.42 -37.57
N THR A 256 -34.63 12.31 -38.90
CA THR A 256 -35.83 11.94 -39.68
C THR A 256 -35.73 10.56 -40.33
N THR A 257 -34.76 9.74 -39.90
CA THR A 257 -34.55 8.37 -40.39
C THR A 257 -34.79 7.34 -39.28
N SER A 258 -34.72 6.05 -39.61
CA SER A 258 -34.78 4.96 -38.63
C SER A 258 -33.58 4.93 -37.67
N ILE A 259 -32.55 5.76 -37.90
CA ILE A 259 -31.32 5.83 -37.10
C ILE A 259 -31.06 7.29 -36.68
N LEU A 260 -31.12 7.59 -35.39
CA LEU A 260 -30.58 8.84 -34.84
C LEU A 260 -29.08 8.68 -34.64
N THR A 261 -28.28 9.66 -35.06
CA THR A 261 -26.84 9.69 -34.82
C THR A 261 -26.47 10.92 -33.97
N ILE A 262 -25.74 10.69 -32.88
CA ILE A 262 -25.24 11.74 -31.98
C ILE A 262 -23.71 11.72 -32.02
N THR A 263 -23.11 12.78 -32.55
CA THR A 263 -21.65 12.87 -32.73
C THR A 263 -21.00 13.57 -31.54
N ASN A 264 -19.99 12.93 -30.94
CA ASN A 264 -19.24 13.44 -29.79
C ASN A 264 -20.14 14.00 -28.67
N PRO A 265 -21.04 13.18 -28.10
CA PRO A 265 -21.98 13.65 -27.09
C PRO A 265 -21.22 14.28 -25.89
N PRO A 266 -21.50 15.54 -25.51
CA PRO A 266 -20.89 16.18 -24.35
C PRO A 266 -21.41 15.58 -23.04
N ALA A 267 -20.65 15.75 -21.96
CA ALA A 267 -20.99 15.20 -20.63
C ALA A 267 -22.38 15.64 -20.11
N GLY A 268 -22.84 16.84 -20.50
CA GLY A 268 -24.16 17.34 -20.12
C GLY A 268 -25.35 16.58 -20.73
N MET A 269 -25.10 15.63 -21.64
CA MET A 269 -26.13 14.76 -22.21
C MET A 269 -26.27 13.41 -21.49
N ASP A 270 -25.49 13.18 -20.43
CA ASP A 270 -25.62 11.96 -19.63
C ASP A 270 -27.02 11.87 -18.99
N GLY A 271 -27.70 10.75 -19.25
CA GLY A 271 -29.08 10.53 -18.80
C GLY A 271 -30.16 11.05 -19.74
N ASN A 272 -29.81 11.71 -20.85
CA ASN A 272 -30.79 12.15 -21.85
C ASN A 272 -31.51 10.93 -22.44
N LYS A 273 -32.81 11.09 -22.70
CA LYS A 273 -33.69 10.01 -23.17
C LYS A 273 -34.24 10.31 -24.55
N TYR A 274 -34.25 9.30 -25.40
CA TYR A 274 -34.66 9.40 -26.79
C TYR A 274 -35.80 8.44 -27.12
N ARG A 275 -36.71 8.89 -27.98
CA ARG A 275 -37.80 8.09 -28.55
C ARG A 275 -38.02 8.48 -30.01
N CYS A 276 -38.66 7.63 -30.78
CA CYS A 276 -38.98 7.92 -32.19
C CYS A 276 -40.50 7.89 -32.41
N ILE A 277 -41.00 8.87 -33.15
CA ILE A 277 -42.32 8.84 -33.77
C ILE A 277 -42.13 8.31 -35.20
N VAL A 278 -42.86 7.26 -35.54
CA VAL A 278 -42.91 6.67 -36.89
C VAL A 278 -44.25 7.07 -37.51
N ASN A 279 -44.21 7.87 -38.56
CA ASN A 279 -45.41 8.31 -39.27
C ASN A 279 -45.69 7.37 -40.43
N GLY A 280 -46.90 6.80 -40.45
CA GLY A 280 -47.45 6.07 -41.58
C GLY A 280 -48.22 7.01 -42.50
N THR A 281 -48.94 6.42 -43.45
CA THR A 281 -49.76 7.17 -44.42
C THR A 281 -50.83 8.03 -43.75
N CYS A 282 -51.45 7.53 -42.68
CA CYS A 282 -52.63 8.14 -42.06
C CYS A 282 -52.55 8.30 -40.54
N THR A 283 -51.68 7.52 -39.89
CA THR A 283 -51.55 7.47 -38.43
C THR A 283 -50.08 7.33 -38.05
N SER A 284 -49.73 7.72 -36.83
CA SER A 284 -48.37 7.63 -36.30
C SER A 284 -48.31 6.65 -35.12
N SER A 285 -47.20 5.94 -34.99
CA SER A 285 -46.88 5.14 -33.81
C SER A 285 -45.65 5.72 -33.12
N THR A 286 -45.68 5.78 -31.79
CA THR A 286 -44.53 6.24 -30.99
C THR A 286 -43.86 5.03 -30.35
N SER A 287 -42.53 4.99 -30.33
CA SER A 287 -41.80 3.96 -29.58
C SER A 287 -42.23 4.00 -28.10
N ASP A 288 -42.53 2.83 -27.54
CA ASP A 288 -43.16 2.68 -26.22
C ASP A 288 -42.17 2.80 -25.05
N GLY A 289 -40.86 2.84 -25.35
CA GLY A 289 -39.77 3.03 -24.40
C GLY A 289 -38.93 4.28 -24.69
N ALA A 290 -38.31 4.78 -23.63
CA ALA A 290 -37.29 5.82 -23.69
C ALA A 290 -35.89 5.16 -23.63
N ALA A 291 -35.11 5.30 -24.70
CA ALA A 291 -33.72 4.85 -24.73
C ALA A 291 -32.82 5.91 -24.09
N THR A 292 -32.04 5.53 -23.08
CA THR A 292 -31.15 6.46 -22.36
C THR A 292 -29.78 6.50 -23.02
N LEU A 293 -29.21 7.69 -23.20
CA LEU A 293 -27.80 7.89 -23.47
C LEU A 293 -27.04 8.00 -22.15
N THR A 294 -26.03 7.17 -21.95
CA THR A 294 -25.09 7.29 -20.83
C THR A 294 -23.74 7.77 -21.35
N VAL A 295 -23.31 8.97 -20.94
CA VAL A 295 -22.02 9.55 -21.32
C VAL A 295 -21.07 9.41 -20.16
N ILE A 296 -20.11 8.49 -20.30
CA ILE A 296 -19.18 8.15 -19.24
C ILE A 296 -17.97 9.07 -19.33
N SER A 297 -17.68 9.76 -18.22
CA SER A 297 -16.51 10.63 -18.10
C SER A 297 -15.21 9.84 -18.20
N LEU A 298 -14.21 10.40 -18.89
CA LEU A 298 -12.87 9.80 -18.97
C LEU A 298 -12.18 9.88 -17.59
N PRO A 299 -11.59 8.78 -17.10
CA PRO A 299 -10.83 8.81 -15.85
C PRO A 299 -9.51 9.57 -16.00
N SER A 300 -9.09 10.26 -14.94
CA SER A 300 -7.80 10.96 -14.87
C SER A 300 -7.13 10.66 -13.54
N VAL A 301 -5.86 10.23 -13.56
CA VAL A 301 -5.06 9.96 -12.35
C VAL A 301 -4.92 11.24 -11.51
N THR A 302 -5.11 11.13 -10.20
CA THR A 302 -5.07 12.29 -9.26
C THR A 302 -3.88 12.24 -8.28
N ASN A 303 -2.99 11.26 -8.43
CA ASN A 303 -1.77 11.15 -7.63
C ASN A 303 -0.78 12.30 -7.90
N ALA A 304 0.14 12.53 -6.95
CA ALA A 304 1.30 13.37 -7.20
C ALA A 304 2.16 12.79 -8.34
N SER A 305 2.76 13.67 -9.16
CA SER A 305 3.60 13.27 -10.29
C SER A 305 5.00 12.81 -9.89
N THR A 306 5.38 12.97 -8.61
CA THR A 306 6.73 12.61 -8.12
C THR A 306 6.69 11.98 -6.75
N ALA A 307 7.58 11.01 -6.51
CA ALA A 307 7.89 10.50 -5.17
C ALA A 307 9.39 10.23 -5.06
N THR A 308 9.92 10.18 -3.83
CA THR A 308 11.32 9.87 -3.56
C THR A 308 11.42 8.74 -2.56
N ILE A 309 12.28 7.75 -2.84
CA ILE A 309 12.52 6.59 -1.98
C ILE A 309 14.01 6.27 -1.92
N CYS A 310 14.36 5.30 -1.08
CA CYS A 310 15.72 4.79 -0.93
C CYS A 310 15.93 3.50 -1.73
N SER A 311 17.17 3.23 -2.11
CA SER A 311 17.54 1.97 -2.77
C SER A 311 17.13 0.77 -1.93
N GLY A 312 16.45 -0.19 -2.55
CA GLY A 312 15.97 -1.42 -1.91
C GLY A 312 14.61 -1.28 -1.22
N THR A 313 13.93 -0.14 -1.34
CA THR A 313 12.56 0.04 -0.82
C THR A 313 11.53 0.13 -1.95
N SER A 314 10.25 0.09 -1.58
CA SER A 314 9.12 0.21 -2.51
C SER A 314 8.34 1.51 -2.23
N PRO A 315 7.80 2.19 -3.27
CA PRO A 315 7.16 3.49 -3.11
C PRO A 315 5.73 3.44 -2.53
N ASN A 316 5.09 2.27 -2.51
CA ASN A 316 3.74 2.03 -1.98
C ASN A 316 2.70 3.11 -2.39
N ILE A 317 2.63 3.40 -3.69
CA ILE A 317 1.73 4.43 -4.22
C ILE A 317 0.38 3.80 -4.52
N THR A 318 -0.62 4.10 -3.70
CA THR A 318 -2.02 3.77 -3.98
C THR A 318 -2.56 4.71 -5.05
N LEU A 319 -2.97 4.15 -6.18
CA LEU A 319 -3.43 4.90 -7.35
C LEU A 319 -4.87 5.40 -7.15
N THR A 320 -5.10 6.66 -7.50
CA THR A 320 -6.39 7.34 -7.40
C THR A 320 -6.76 8.00 -8.72
N SER A 321 -8.06 8.12 -9.00
CA SER A 321 -8.59 8.66 -10.25
C SER A 321 -9.83 9.52 -9.96
N SER A 322 -10.17 10.42 -10.88
CA SER A 322 -11.36 11.28 -10.82
C SER A 322 -12.69 10.52 -10.84
N VAL A 323 -12.69 9.28 -11.33
CA VAL A 323 -13.84 8.35 -11.29
C VAL A 323 -13.34 6.94 -10.92
N PRO A 324 -14.20 6.04 -10.40
CA PRO A 324 -13.83 4.65 -10.12
C PRO A 324 -13.18 3.97 -11.33
N SER A 325 -11.96 3.44 -11.15
CA SER A 325 -11.09 2.98 -12.23
C SER A 325 -10.23 1.77 -11.82
N ASN A 326 -9.94 0.91 -12.79
CA ASN A 326 -8.83 -0.03 -12.77
C ASN A 326 -7.58 0.64 -13.37
N PHE A 327 -6.37 0.26 -12.96
CA PHE A 327 -5.14 0.87 -13.48
C PHE A 327 -4.20 -0.17 -14.08
N ALA A 328 -3.55 0.22 -15.19
CA ALA A 328 -2.42 -0.47 -15.77
C ALA A 328 -1.29 0.54 -16.01
N TRP A 329 -0.03 0.11 -15.93
CA TRP A 329 1.11 0.97 -16.17
C TRP A 329 2.21 0.29 -16.96
N THR A 330 2.92 1.11 -17.72
CA THR A 330 4.14 0.72 -18.43
C THR A 330 5.33 1.50 -17.88
N ILE A 331 6.54 1.00 -18.15
CA ILE A 331 7.77 1.66 -17.75
C ILE A 331 8.16 2.66 -18.83
N GLY A 332 8.38 3.90 -18.42
CA GLY A 332 8.91 4.99 -19.23
C GLY A 332 10.42 5.09 -19.13
N THR A 333 10.89 6.32 -18.94
CA THR A 333 12.33 6.59 -18.82
C THR A 333 12.88 6.06 -17.49
N ILE A 334 14.04 5.39 -17.56
CA ILE A 334 14.87 5.03 -16.39
C ILE A 334 16.20 5.77 -16.49
N THR A 335 16.64 6.40 -15.40
CA THR A 335 17.95 7.03 -15.27
C THR A 335 18.76 6.37 -14.15
N GLY A 336 20.10 6.36 -14.24
CA GLY A 336 20.95 5.77 -13.19
C GLY A 336 20.88 4.24 -13.07
N SER A 337 20.39 3.57 -14.13
CA SER A 337 20.31 2.09 -14.20
C SER A 337 19.50 1.43 -13.08
N ILE A 338 18.44 2.10 -12.58
CA ILE A 338 17.56 1.54 -11.56
C ILE A 338 16.99 0.18 -12.02
N THR A 339 17.04 -0.82 -11.14
CA THR A 339 16.49 -2.16 -11.38
C THR A 339 15.23 -2.41 -10.54
N GLY A 340 14.44 -3.42 -10.91
CA GLY A 340 13.24 -3.86 -10.16
C GLY A 340 11.93 -3.23 -10.64
N ALA A 341 11.99 -2.25 -11.54
CA ALA A 341 10.81 -1.67 -12.17
C ALA A 341 10.24 -2.61 -13.26
N ASN A 342 8.93 -2.83 -13.25
CA ASN A 342 8.24 -3.58 -14.30
C ASN A 342 6.84 -3.02 -14.60
N GLY A 343 6.38 -3.17 -15.84
CA GLY A 343 5.00 -2.90 -16.20
C GLY A 343 4.07 -3.90 -15.52
N SER A 344 2.90 -3.43 -15.06
CA SER A 344 1.90 -4.27 -14.40
C SER A 344 0.53 -3.58 -14.37
N SER A 345 -0.44 -4.21 -13.71
CA SER A 345 -1.77 -3.67 -13.41
C SER A 345 -2.11 -3.88 -11.94
N GLY A 346 -2.93 -3.01 -11.36
CA GLY A 346 -3.36 -3.11 -9.97
C GLY A 346 -3.72 -1.76 -9.37
N ALA A 347 -4.08 -1.73 -8.09
CA ALA A 347 -4.41 -0.49 -7.38
C ALA A 347 -3.20 0.22 -6.76
N THR A 348 -2.04 -0.44 -6.71
CA THR A 348 -0.85 0.08 -6.00
C THR A 348 0.43 -0.23 -6.77
N ILE A 349 1.31 0.76 -6.91
CA ILE A 349 2.68 0.58 -7.38
C ILE A 349 3.57 0.36 -6.15
N ASN A 350 4.03 -0.88 -5.94
CA ASN A 350 4.81 -1.25 -4.75
C ASN A 350 5.99 -2.19 -5.07
N GLN A 351 6.60 -2.02 -6.23
CA GLN A 351 7.81 -2.75 -6.63
C GLN A 351 9.02 -2.25 -5.85
N THR A 352 9.91 -3.16 -5.47
CA THR A 352 11.18 -2.82 -4.84
C THR A 352 12.13 -2.31 -5.91
N LEU A 353 12.60 -1.07 -5.74
CA LEU A 353 13.51 -0.43 -6.69
C LEU A 353 14.92 -0.34 -6.10
N THR A 354 15.91 -0.77 -6.87
CA THR A 354 17.32 -0.76 -6.45
C THR A 354 18.10 0.21 -7.30
N ASN A 355 18.75 1.17 -6.65
CA ASN A 355 19.77 2.01 -7.25
C ASN A 355 21.13 1.31 -7.13
N PRO A 356 21.77 0.90 -8.25
CA PRO A 356 23.08 0.25 -8.23
C PRO A 356 24.24 1.25 -8.03
N SER A 357 24.01 2.55 -8.21
CA SER A 357 25.00 3.58 -7.93
C SER A 357 25.06 3.86 -6.43
N ASN A 358 26.26 4.19 -5.95
CA ASN A 358 26.54 4.61 -4.58
C ASN A 358 26.83 6.12 -4.46
N ALA A 359 26.66 6.90 -5.54
CA ALA A 359 27.02 8.32 -5.55
C ALA A 359 25.88 9.24 -6.02
N THR A 360 25.13 8.82 -7.05
CA THR A 360 24.06 9.63 -7.67
C THR A 360 22.70 8.96 -7.54
N ALA A 361 21.65 9.76 -7.33
CA ALA A 361 20.27 9.31 -7.42
C ALA A 361 19.90 8.98 -8.89
N GLY A 362 19.04 7.99 -9.06
CA GLY A 362 18.41 7.65 -10.35
C GLY A 362 16.89 7.80 -10.29
N SER A 363 16.21 7.52 -11.39
CA SER A 363 14.75 7.63 -11.43
C SER A 363 14.08 6.58 -12.33
N VAL A 364 12.81 6.28 -12.04
CA VAL A 364 11.93 5.43 -12.85
C VAL A 364 10.63 6.17 -13.10
N GLN A 365 10.21 6.24 -14.35
CA GLN A 365 8.92 6.79 -14.74
C GLN A 365 7.89 5.67 -14.95
N TYR A 366 6.76 5.74 -14.26
CA TYR A 366 5.58 4.89 -14.49
C TYR A 366 4.54 5.66 -15.29
N LEU A 367 4.16 5.16 -16.46
CA LEU A 367 3.08 5.71 -17.27
C LEU A 367 1.78 4.99 -16.92
N VAL A 368 1.00 5.57 -16.01
CA VAL A 368 -0.23 4.99 -15.48
C VAL A 368 -1.42 5.35 -16.35
N THR A 369 -2.11 4.35 -16.87
CA THR A 369 -3.33 4.49 -17.66
C THR A 369 -4.53 3.98 -16.84
N PRO A 370 -5.45 4.86 -16.40
CA PRO A 370 -6.66 4.46 -15.72
C PRO A 370 -7.73 4.03 -16.73
N THR A 371 -8.57 3.05 -16.37
CA THR A 371 -9.73 2.61 -17.15
C THR A 371 -10.94 2.58 -16.24
N SER A 372 -12.01 3.30 -16.59
CA SER A 372 -13.20 3.39 -15.75
C SER A 372 -13.83 2.00 -15.55
N THR A 373 -14.27 1.71 -14.32
CA THR A 373 -14.99 0.47 -14.02
C THR A 373 -16.38 0.45 -14.65
N THR A 374 -16.91 1.62 -14.99
CA THR A 374 -18.19 1.78 -15.67
C THR A 374 -17.91 2.03 -17.15
N GLY A 375 -18.38 1.16 -18.04
CA GLY A 375 -18.26 1.26 -19.50
C GLY A 375 -16.84 1.31 -20.10
N SER A 376 -15.81 0.97 -19.32
CA SER A 376 -14.45 0.66 -19.81
C SER A 376 -13.74 1.80 -20.55
N CYS A 377 -14.06 3.05 -20.20
CA CYS A 377 -13.43 4.23 -20.79
C CYS A 377 -11.98 4.38 -20.37
N VAL A 378 -11.07 4.41 -21.34
CA VAL A 378 -9.62 4.52 -21.11
C VAL A 378 -9.22 5.99 -21.00
N GLY A 379 -8.63 6.37 -19.87
CA GLY A 379 -8.10 7.70 -19.64
C GLY A 379 -6.72 7.91 -20.26
N THR A 380 -6.24 9.15 -20.25
CA THR A 380 -4.89 9.48 -20.73
C THR A 380 -3.82 8.96 -19.76
N ALA A 381 -2.70 8.49 -20.31
CA ALA A 381 -1.57 8.06 -19.49
C ALA A 381 -0.97 9.24 -18.68
N PHE A 382 -0.77 9.04 -17.38
CA PHE A 382 -0.17 9.99 -16.45
C PHE A 382 1.19 9.49 -15.97
N ALA A 383 2.20 10.34 -16.02
CA ALA A 383 3.57 9.97 -15.63
C ALA A 383 3.83 10.24 -14.13
N ILE A 384 4.13 9.18 -13.38
CA ILE A 384 4.64 9.27 -12.01
C ILE A 384 6.14 8.96 -12.03
N THR A 385 6.96 9.91 -11.59
CA THR A 385 8.42 9.75 -11.55
C THR A 385 8.90 9.45 -10.13
N ILE A 386 9.54 8.31 -9.95
CA ILE A 386 10.10 7.88 -8.67
C ILE A 386 11.61 8.13 -8.68
N THR A 387 12.09 9.01 -7.81
CA THR A 387 13.53 9.20 -7.56
C THR A 387 13.99 8.17 -6.53
N VAL A 388 15.07 7.44 -6.84
CA VAL A 388 15.64 6.41 -5.97
C VAL A 388 17.04 6.85 -5.53
N ASN A 389 17.16 7.28 -4.28
CA ASN A 389 18.41 7.71 -3.69
C ASN A 389 19.29 6.50 -3.33
N PRO A 390 20.63 6.59 -3.48
CA PRO A 390 21.53 5.53 -3.03
C PRO A 390 21.51 5.41 -1.50
N THR A 391 21.70 4.19 -0.99
CA THR A 391 21.78 3.92 0.45
C THR A 391 23.26 3.93 0.87
N PRO A 392 23.67 4.75 1.86
CA PRO A 392 25.08 4.86 2.23
C PRO A 392 25.59 3.62 2.94
N THR A 393 26.85 3.27 2.71
CA THR A 393 27.57 2.19 3.39
C THR A 393 28.88 2.70 3.97
N ILE A 394 29.36 2.10 5.06
CA ILE A 394 30.64 2.45 5.68
C ILE A 394 31.79 1.88 4.85
N THR A 395 32.79 2.71 4.53
CA THR A 395 33.95 2.32 3.71
C THR A 395 35.26 2.20 4.51
N ASN A 396 35.23 2.46 5.82
CA ASN A 396 36.39 2.27 6.69
C ASN A 396 36.88 0.81 6.66
N THR A 397 38.17 0.62 6.38
CA THR A 397 38.82 -0.69 6.46
C THR A 397 40.22 -0.55 7.08
N PRO A 398 40.60 -1.40 8.05
CA PRO A 398 39.76 -2.37 8.77
C PRO A 398 38.74 -1.69 9.72
N LEU A 399 37.68 -2.41 10.10
CA LEU A 399 36.70 -1.97 11.12
C LEU A 399 37.09 -2.41 12.54
N THR A 400 38.39 -2.54 12.79
CA THR A 400 38.90 -3.03 14.06
C THR A 400 40.16 -2.29 14.46
N GLN A 401 40.36 -2.16 15.77
CA GLN A 401 41.66 -1.83 16.34
C GLN A 401 41.86 -2.62 17.64
N SER A 402 43.12 -2.88 18.00
CA SER A 402 43.45 -3.50 19.28
C SER A 402 44.42 -2.62 20.05
N ILE A 403 44.12 -2.42 21.32
CA ILE A 403 44.93 -1.64 22.26
C ILE A 403 45.17 -2.41 23.55
N CYS A 404 46.12 -1.93 24.32
CA CYS A 404 46.34 -2.32 25.70
C CYS A 404 45.49 -1.49 26.65
N SER A 405 45.11 -2.07 27.79
CA SER A 405 44.47 -1.32 28.88
C SER A 405 45.26 -0.04 29.19
N GLY A 406 44.57 1.09 29.27
CA GLY A 406 45.17 2.39 29.60
C GLY A 406 45.94 3.06 28.45
N VAL A 407 46.01 2.46 27.26
CA VAL A 407 46.60 3.07 26.07
C VAL A 407 45.52 3.81 25.26
N ASN A 408 45.91 4.94 24.66
CA ASN A 408 45.01 5.72 23.80
C ASN A 408 44.62 4.93 22.54
N THR A 409 43.34 4.97 22.18
CA THR A 409 42.88 4.53 20.86
C THR A 409 43.39 5.45 19.76
N THR A 410 43.37 4.96 18.53
CA THR A 410 43.53 5.80 17.34
C THR A 410 42.19 6.49 17.00
N LEU A 411 42.26 7.72 16.48
CA LEU A 411 41.09 8.43 15.96
C LEU A 411 40.54 7.69 14.74
N VAL A 412 39.23 7.45 14.71
CA VAL A 412 38.57 6.87 13.53
C VAL A 412 37.69 7.94 12.89
N THR A 413 38.08 8.42 11.72
CA THR A 413 37.22 9.29 10.89
C THR A 413 36.31 8.42 10.05
N LEU A 414 34.99 8.56 10.23
CA LEU A 414 34.02 7.72 9.53
C LEU A 414 33.88 8.19 8.08
N THR A 415 33.83 7.23 7.17
CA THR A 415 33.78 7.45 5.72
C THR A 415 32.69 6.58 5.10
N SER A 416 32.10 7.07 4.01
CA SER A 416 31.04 6.38 3.28
C SER A 416 31.24 6.53 1.77
N ASP A 417 30.65 5.61 1.03
CA ASP A 417 30.60 5.61 -0.43
C ASP A 417 29.66 6.69 -1.01
N VAL A 418 28.64 7.12 -0.25
CA VAL A 418 27.76 8.23 -0.62
C VAL A 418 28.30 9.55 -0.07
N SER A 419 28.51 10.54 -0.93
CA SER A 419 28.93 11.89 -0.51
C SER A 419 27.85 12.61 0.30
N GLY A 420 28.27 13.38 1.32
CA GLY A 420 27.35 14.10 2.22
C GLY A 420 26.69 13.22 3.29
N THR A 421 27.13 11.97 3.43
CA THR A 421 26.69 11.07 4.50
C THR A 421 27.03 11.64 5.87
N THR A 422 26.03 11.60 6.75
CA THR A 422 26.17 11.86 8.18
C THR A 422 26.20 10.55 8.94
N PHE A 423 26.83 10.52 10.12
CA PHE A 423 26.99 9.30 10.92
C PHE A 423 26.48 9.53 12.33
N ALA A 424 25.76 8.54 12.85
CA ALA A 424 25.47 8.41 14.28
C ALA A 424 25.95 7.04 14.75
N TRP A 425 26.52 6.96 15.94
CA TRP A 425 26.95 5.68 16.50
C TRP A 425 26.66 5.59 18.00
N THR A 426 26.46 4.37 18.47
CA THR A 426 26.35 4.02 19.89
C THR A 426 27.39 2.95 20.22
N ALA A 427 27.90 2.98 21.44
CA ALA A 427 28.93 2.06 21.91
C ALA A 427 28.40 1.15 23.02
N SER A 428 28.76 -0.12 22.96
CA SER A 428 28.54 -1.11 24.02
C SER A 428 29.84 -1.82 24.33
N ALA A 429 30.05 -2.22 25.59
CA ALA A 429 31.30 -2.79 26.03
C ALA A 429 31.11 -4.10 26.81
N SER A 430 32.11 -4.98 26.73
CA SER A 430 32.21 -6.17 27.56
C SER A 430 32.30 -5.79 29.06
N ALA A 431 31.90 -6.71 29.94
CA ALA A 431 32.04 -6.51 31.38
C ALA A 431 33.51 -6.22 31.75
N GLY A 432 33.73 -5.21 32.59
CA GLY A 432 35.07 -4.81 33.02
C GLY A 432 35.78 -3.82 32.08
N ILE A 433 35.14 -3.33 31.02
CA ILE A 433 35.67 -2.26 30.17
C ILE A 433 35.08 -0.90 30.58
N SER A 434 35.93 0.11 30.74
CA SER A 434 35.53 1.48 31.13
C SER A 434 36.37 2.56 30.42
N GLY A 435 35.94 3.83 30.50
CA GLY A 435 36.66 4.96 29.89
C GLY A 435 36.29 5.23 28.42
N PHE A 436 35.26 4.56 27.88
CA PHE A 436 34.80 4.78 26.51
C PHE A 436 33.64 5.78 26.40
N THR A 437 33.53 6.44 25.25
CA THR A 437 32.41 7.32 24.88
C THR A 437 31.22 6.48 24.39
N SER A 438 30.02 6.70 24.96
CA SER A 438 28.85 5.85 24.72
C SER A 438 28.09 6.16 23.42
N SER A 439 28.25 7.35 22.85
CA SER A 439 27.66 7.72 21.55
C SER A 439 28.37 8.91 20.92
N GLY A 440 28.15 9.12 19.63
CA GLY A 440 28.71 10.27 18.93
C GLY A 440 28.35 10.31 17.45
N THR A 441 29.04 11.20 16.73
CA THR A 441 28.84 11.45 15.30
C THR A 441 30.17 11.65 14.60
N SER A 442 30.21 11.37 13.29
CA SER A 442 31.31 11.65 12.33
C SER A 442 32.69 11.03 12.59
N THR A 443 33.09 10.85 13.84
CA THR A 443 34.36 10.26 14.27
C THR A 443 34.16 9.44 15.53
N ILE A 444 34.97 8.40 15.73
CA ILE A 444 35.16 7.77 17.05
C ILE A 444 36.43 8.40 17.64
N PRO A 445 36.33 9.15 18.75
CA PRO A 445 37.44 9.96 19.26
C PRO A 445 38.59 9.11 19.84
N VAL A 446 39.76 9.73 19.95
CA VAL A 446 40.86 9.23 20.79
C VAL A 446 40.37 9.20 22.24
N GLN A 447 40.51 8.05 22.88
CA GLN A 447 40.07 7.83 24.25
C GLN A 447 40.98 6.80 24.93
N THR A 448 41.11 6.91 26.24
CA THR A 448 41.88 5.99 27.07
C THR A 448 40.90 4.99 27.69
N ILE A 449 40.98 3.73 27.27
CA ILE A 449 40.05 2.69 27.69
C ILE A 449 40.78 1.69 28.58
N SER A 450 40.21 1.37 29.75
CA SER A 450 40.78 0.40 30.68
C SER A 450 40.06 -0.94 30.59
N ASN A 451 40.83 -2.02 30.62
CA ASN A 451 40.34 -3.39 30.81
C ASN A 451 40.79 -3.89 32.17
N SER A 452 39.79 -4.12 32.98
CA SER A 452 39.90 -4.45 34.39
C SER A 452 39.75 -5.96 34.64
N GLY A 453 39.40 -6.73 33.61
CA GLY A 453 39.33 -8.20 33.64
C GLY A 453 40.67 -8.86 33.32
N SER A 454 40.71 -10.20 33.47
CA SER A 454 41.89 -11.02 33.16
C SER A 454 41.92 -11.55 31.72
N THR A 455 40.92 -11.20 30.91
CA THR A 455 40.79 -11.61 29.49
C THR A 455 40.51 -10.38 28.63
N ALA A 456 40.81 -10.47 27.34
CA ALA A 456 40.53 -9.38 26.40
C ALA A 456 39.02 -9.08 26.36
N GLY A 457 38.68 -7.80 26.47
CA GLY A 457 37.31 -7.30 26.30
C GLY A 457 37.20 -6.41 25.07
N THR A 458 35.98 -6.04 24.69
CA THR A 458 35.74 -5.21 23.49
C THR A 458 34.82 -4.05 23.78
N VAL A 459 35.01 -2.95 23.04
CA VAL A 459 33.97 -1.93 22.80
C VAL A 459 33.52 -2.05 21.35
N THR A 460 32.23 -2.25 21.14
CA THR A 460 31.59 -2.31 19.82
C THR A 460 30.85 -1.01 19.57
N TYR A 461 31.25 -0.29 18.52
CA TYR A 461 30.59 0.93 18.05
C TYR A 461 29.68 0.56 16.88
N ALA A 462 28.37 0.60 17.10
CA ALA A 462 27.35 0.37 16.08
C ALA A 462 27.12 1.67 15.31
N ILE A 463 27.60 1.72 14.06
CA ILE A 463 27.61 2.93 13.23
C ILE A 463 26.48 2.89 12.22
N THR A 464 25.65 3.92 12.24
CA THR A 464 24.54 4.15 11.32
C THR A 464 24.86 5.32 10.39
N PRO A 465 25.15 5.09 9.10
CA PRO A 465 25.29 6.14 8.10
C PRO A 465 23.93 6.59 7.55
N THR A 466 23.75 7.89 7.28
CA THR A 466 22.52 8.46 6.71
C THR A 466 22.83 9.53 5.66
N ALA A 467 22.26 9.39 4.47
CA ALA A 467 22.40 10.33 3.35
C ALA A 467 21.07 10.48 2.60
N ASN A 468 20.68 11.70 2.22
CA ASN A 468 19.42 11.97 1.48
C ASN A 468 18.17 11.31 2.11
N SER A 469 18.10 11.33 3.44
CA SER A 469 17.08 10.64 4.26
C SER A 469 17.06 9.11 4.16
N CYS A 470 18.06 8.51 3.51
CA CYS A 470 18.27 7.07 3.44
C CYS A 470 19.26 6.62 4.50
N THR A 471 18.76 5.80 5.42
CA THR A 471 19.55 5.17 6.47
C THR A 471 20.19 3.90 5.93
N GLY A 472 21.52 3.82 6.03
CA GLY A 472 22.30 2.66 5.65
C GLY A 472 22.29 1.54 6.68
N THR A 473 22.92 0.43 6.32
CA THR A 473 23.07 -0.72 7.23
C THR A 473 24.02 -0.38 8.37
N ILE A 474 23.70 -0.86 9.57
CA ILE A 474 24.58 -0.71 10.73
C ILE A 474 25.85 -1.53 10.51
N SER A 475 27.00 -0.87 10.63
CA SER A 475 28.31 -1.52 10.61
C SER A 475 28.97 -1.39 11.98
N ASN A 476 29.57 -2.48 12.46
CA ASN A 476 30.21 -2.51 13.77
C ASN A 476 31.71 -2.24 13.62
N TYR A 477 32.20 -1.20 14.30
CA TYR A 477 33.63 -1.01 14.53
C TYR A 477 33.99 -1.57 15.90
N VAL A 478 34.97 -2.47 15.98
CA VAL A 478 35.31 -3.18 17.22
C VAL A 478 36.70 -2.78 17.70
N THR A 479 36.76 -2.18 18.89
CA THR A 479 38.01 -1.95 19.61
C THR A 479 38.21 -3.09 20.61
N THR A 480 39.30 -3.86 20.49
CA THR A 480 39.69 -4.90 21.45
C THR A 480 40.69 -4.33 22.46
N ILE A 481 40.39 -4.44 23.75
CA ILE A 481 41.23 -3.96 24.85
C ILE A 481 41.79 -5.18 25.57
N ASN A 482 43.09 -5.42 25.40
CA ASN A 482 43.79 -6.49 26.09
C ASN A 482 44.13 -6.05 27.53
N PRO A 483 43.99 -6.94 28.54
CA PRO A 483 44.51 -6.63 29.87
C PRO A 483 46.04 -6.50 29.78
N PHE A 484 46.66 -5.73 30.67
CA PHE A 484 48.10 -5.46 30.58
C PHE A 484 48.95 -6.75 30.64
N ALA A 485 48.61 -7.68 31.54
CA ALA A 485 49.27 -8.97 31.67
C ALA A 485 48.33 -10.07 32.20
N THR A 486 48.78 -11.32 32.12
CA THR A 486 48.11 -12.51 32.67
C THR A 486 49.08 -13.39 33.46
N GLY A 487 48.55 -14.31 34.29
CA GLY A 487 49.31 -15.28 35.09
C GLY A 487 49.35 -14.96 36.59
N GLY A 488 49.48 -15.99 37.43
CA GLY A 488 49.38 -15.84 38.89
C GLY A 488 47.97 -15.49 39.38
N THR A 489 47.83 -15.31 40.70
CA THR A 489 46.57 -14.85 41.30
C THR A 489 46.47 -13.33 41.19
N ILE A 490 45.36 -12.83 40.64
CA ILE A 490 45.15 -11.40 40.38
C ILE A 490 44.29 -10.78 41.47
N THR A 491 44.75 -9.66 42.04
CA THR A 491 44.00 -8.80 42.96
C THR A 491 44.12 -7.33 42.55
N TYR A 492 43.22 -6.49 43.05
CA TYR A 492 43.16 -5.07 42.72
C TYR A 492 43.26 -4.20 43.97
N THR A 493 43.82 -3.00 43.83
CA THR A 493 43.88 -2.01 44.92
C THR A 493 43.46 -0.63 44.44
N ASP A 494 43.05 0.22 45.38
CA ASP A 494 42.79 1.64 45.09
C ASP A 494 44.07 2.42 44.76
N ALA A 495 43.93 3.72 44.48
CA ALA A 495 45.06 4.59 44.12
C ALA A 495 46.11 4.73 45.23
N SER A 496 45.76 4.47 46.49
CA SER A 496 46.72 4.45 47.60
C SER A 496 47.53 3.15 47.63
N GLY A 497 47.05 2.10 46.96
CA GLY A 497 47.68 0.78 46.95
C GLY A 497 47.60 0.04 48.28
N LEU A 498 46.61 0.37 49.12
CA LEU A 498 46.52 -0.12 50.51
C LEU A 498 45.24 -0.94 50.81
N ASN A 499 44.28 -1.00 49.89
CA ASN A 499 43.01 -1.70 50.11
C ASN A 499 42.76 -2.73 49.01
N PRO A 500 42.96 -4.04 49.27
CA PRO A 500 42.62 -5.12 48.35
C PRO A 500 41.13 -5.14 48.04
N ARG A 501 40.78 -5.34 46.77
CA ARG A 501 39.40 -5.41 46.28
C ARG A 501 39.24 -6.58 45.34
N THR A 502 38.02 -7.13 45.32
CA THR A 502 37.60 -8.18 44.39
C THR A 502 37.17 -7.64 43.03
N SER A 503 37.04 -6.31 42.90
CA SER A 503 36.57 -5.65 41.69
C SER A 503 37.50 -4.49 41.29
N PRO A 504 37.80 -4.35 39.99
CA PRO A 504 38.83 -3.45 39.46
C PRO A 504 38.30 -2.04 39.09
N GLN A 505 37.19 -1.61 39.69
CA GLN A 505 36.36 -0.46 39.27
C GLN A 505 36.97 0.94 39.42
N TYR A 506 38.26 1.10 39.76
CA TYR A 506 38.84 2.41 40.08
C TYR A 506 39.90 2.85 39.08
N SER A 507 39.66 4.02 38.49
CA SER A 507 40.67 4.81 37.78
C SER A 507 41.77 5.23 38.76
N GLY A 508 43.03 4.99 38.38
CA GLY A 508 44.21 5.29 39.19
C GLY A 508 44.62 4.22 40.22
N GLY A 509 43.96 3.07 40.25
CA GLY A 509 44.33 1.91 41.08
C GLY A 509 45.48 1.06 40.50
N TYR A 510 45.75 -0.09 41.13
CA TYR A 510 46.78 -1.02 40.67
C TYR A 510 46.27 -2.45 40.56
N THR A 511 46.78 -3.16 39.55
CA THR A 511 46.63 -4.61 39.38
C THR A 511 47.86 -5.31 39.96
N ILE A 512 47.62 -6.36 40.73
CA ILE A 512 48.66 -7.12 41.44
C ILE A 512 48.58 -8.59 41.03
N HIS A 513 49.70 -9.14 40.56
CA HIS A 513 49.85 -10.57 40.29
C HIS A 513 50.71 -11.19 41.39
N THR A 514 50.17 -12.20 42.06
CA THR A 514 50.87 -12.92 43.14
C THR A 514 51.11 -14.38 42.74
N PHE A 515 52.37 -14.81 42.84
CA PHE A 515 52.80 -16.18 42.62
C PHE A 515 53.27 -16.78 43.95
N THR A 516 52.50 -17.75 44.46
CA THR A 516 52.86 -18.61 45.60
C THR A 516 53.39 -19.99 45.16
N SER A 517 53.33 -20.26 43.86
CA SER A 517 53.94 -21.38 43.17
C SER A 517 54.52 -20.92 41.82
N SER A 518 55.44 -21.69 41.26
CA SER A 518 56.07 -21.38 39.97
C SER A 518 55.05 -21.34 38.83
N GLY A 519 55.27 -20.44 37.87
CA GLY A 519 54.36 -20.20 36.76
C GLY A 519 54.97 -19.28 35.69
N THR A 520 54.12 -18.63 34.92
CA THR A 520 54.56 -17.65 33.90
C THR A 520 53.74 -16.38 34.05
N PHE A 521 54.43 -15.23 34.06
CA PHE A 521 53.82 -13.92 33.92
C PHE A 521 53.88 -13.52 32.45
N THR A 522 52.74 -13.27 31.81
CA THR A 522 52.68 -12.96 30.38
C THR A 522 52.16 -11.54 30.19
N PRO A 523 53.03 -10.54 29.99
CA PRO A 523 52.63 -9.21 29.57
C PRO A 523 52.01 -9.30 28.16
N ASN A 524 50.78 -8.84 28.00
CA ASN A 524 50.22 -8.59 26.67
C ASN A 524 50.72 -7.26 26.11
N CYS A 525 51.24 -6.41 26.99
CA CYS A 525 51.59 -5.02 26.75
C CYS A 525 53.00 -4.74 27.25
N SER A 526 53.73 -3.87 26.54
CA SER A 526 55.03 -3.39 27.00
C SER A 526 54.84 -2.26 28.01
N GLY A 527 55.68 -2.24 29.05
CA GLY A 527 55.62 -1.21 30.08
C GLY A 527 56.54 -1.52 31.26
N ASN A 528 56.43 -0.73 32.32
CA ASN A 528 57.20 -0.91 33.54
C ASN A 528 56.30 -1.44 34.66
N VAL A 529 56.81 -2.38 35.45
CA VAL A 529 56.11 -2.98 36.58
C VAL A 529 56.97 -2.91 37.85
N ASN A 530 56.34 -2.85 39.02
CA ASN A 530 57.03 -3.08 40.28
C ASN A 530 57.08 -4.58 40.56
N ILE A 531 58.18 -5.08 41.11
CA ILE A 531 58.38 -6.51 41.39
C ILE A 531 59.01 -6.69 42.76
N LEU A 532 58.45 -7.59 43.55
CA LEU A 532 59.06 -8.15 44.75
C LEU A 532 59.31 -9.64 44.53
N VAL A 533 60.56 -10.09 44.65
CA VAL A 533 60.97 -11.49 44.55
C VAL A 533 61.52 -11.91 45.91
N VAL A 534 60.86 -12.87 46.55
CA VAL A 534 61.26 -13.44 47.85
C VAL A 534 61.56 -14.92 47.68
N ALA A 535 62.76 -15.35 48.05
CA ALA A 535 63.17 -16.76 48.02
C ALA A 535 62.59 -17.56 49.20
N GLY A 536 62.71 -18.90 49.15
CA GLY A 536 62.36 -19.73 50.30
C GLY A 536 63.32 -19.51 51.47
N GLY A 537 62.81 -19.54 52.71
CA GLY A 537 63.64 -19.49 53.91
C GLY A 537 64.39 -20.80 54.15
N GLY A 538 65.52 -20.74 54.85
CA GLY A 538 66.26 -21.93 55.29
C GLY A 538 65.56 -22.64 56.44
N GLY A 539 65.76 -23.95 56.54
CA GLY A 539 65.31 -24.74 57.70
C GLY A 539 66.16 -24.47 58.93
N GLY A 540 65.58 -24.68 60.12
CA GLY A 540 66.31 -24.64 61.39
C GLY A 540 67.25 -25.82 61.55
N GLY A 541 68.30 -25.63 62.36
CA GLY A 541 69.17 -26.74 62.78
C GLY A 541 68.49 -27.71 63.74
N ALA A 542 68.99 -28.95 63.80
CA ALA A 542 68.48 -30.01 64.66
C ALA A 542 69.09 -29.95 66.08
N GLN A 543 68.83 -31.02 66.84
CA GLN A 543 69.29 -31.34 68.20
C GLN A 543 70.71 -30.84 68.56
N GLY A 544 70.95 -30.66 69.85
CA GLY A 544 71.89 -29.70 70.41
C GLY A 544 71.11 -28.43 70.70
N GLU A 545 71.46 -27.30 70.12
CA GLU A 545 70.58 -26.15 70.01
C GLU A 545 70.75 -25.64 68.61
N GLY A 546 69.72 -25.92 67.82
CA GLY A 546 69.71 -25.54 66.43
C GLY A 546 69.81 -24.02 66.31
N GLY A 547 70.69 -23.57 65.42
CA GLY A 547 70.59 -22.21 64.91
C GLY A 547 69.27 -22.02 64.17
N GLY A 548 68.71 -20.82 64.22
CA GLY A 548 67.55 -20.48 63.41
C GLY A 548 67.90 -20.48 61.92
N GLY A 549 66.97 -20.89 61.07
CA GLY A 549 67.11 -20.77 59.62
C GLY A 549 67.16 -19.31 59.18
N GLY A 550 68.01 -18.99 58.21
CA GLY A 550 68.06 -17.68 57.58
C GLY A 550 66.84 -17.44 56.70
N ALA A 551 66.37 -16.20 56.64
CA ALA A 551 65.32 -15.84 55.71
C ALA A 551 65.75 -15.97 54.24
N GLY A 552 64.79 -16.18 53.35
CA GLY A 552 65.01 -16.11 51.91
C GLY A 552 65.44 -14.70 51.50
N GLY A 553 66.29 -14.62 50.48
CA GLY A 553 66.69 -13.35 49.88
C GLY A 553 65.48 -12.57 49.37
N LEU A 554 65.56 -11.24 49.47
CA LEU A 554 64.51 -10.33 49.04
C LEU A 554 65.06 -9.34 48.03
N ILE A 555 64.42 -9.24 46.86
CA ILE A 555 64.73 -8.25 45.83
C ILE A 555 63.47 -7.45 45.53
N TYR A 556 63.58 -6.13 45.56
CA TYR A 556 62.54 -5.21 45.10
C TYR A 556 63.04 -4.37 43.93
N ASN A 557 62.31 -4.37 42.82
CA ASN A 557 62.57 -3.51 41.67
C ASN A 557 61.32 -2.65 41.39
N SER A 558 61.46 -1.32 41.48
CA SER A 558 60.36 -0.39 41.29
C SER A 558 60.05 -0.08 39.82
N SER A 559 60.84 -0.55 38.86
CA SER A 559 60.65 -0.20 37.45
C SER A 559 61.25 -1.24 36.51
N TYR A 560 60.82 -2.50 36.64
CA TYR A 560 61.25 -3.56 35.74
C TYR A 560 60.51 -3.46 34.40
N SER A 561 61.25 -3.35 33.30
CA SER A 561 60.66 -3.26 31.96
C SER A 561 60.24 -4.64 31.44
N VAL A 562 59.02 -4.73 30.95
CA VAL A 562 58.47 -5.93 30.30
C VAL A 562 58.08 -5.61 28.86
N THR A 563 58.18 -6.61 27.99
CA THR A 563 57.80 -6.50 26.57
C THR A 563 56.56 -7.34 26.32
N GLY A 564 55.54 -6.77 25.67
CA GLY A 564 54.30 -7.46 25.33
C GLY A 564 54.55 -8.68 24.44
N GLY A 565 53.80 -9.76 24.69
CA GLY A 565 53.88 -11.02 23.97
C GLY A 565 54.96 -12.00 24.47
N ASN A 566 55.90 -11.55 25.31
CA ASN A 566 56.99 -12.38 25.83
C ASN A 566 56.68 -12.87 27.25
N GLY A 567 56.38 -14.16 27.38
CA GLY A 567 56.21 -14.80 28.69
C GLY A 567 57.50 -14.75 29.52
N ILE A 568 57.37 -14.36 30.79
CA ILE A 568 58.45 -14.33 31.78
C ILE A 568 58.24 -15.48 32.76
N THR A 569 59.21 -16.39 32.84
CA THR A 569 59.18 -17.48 33.82
C THR A 569 59.29 -16.93 35.24
N VAL A 570 58.41 -17.42 36.11
CA VAL A 570 58.39 -17.13 37.53
C VAL A 570 58.67 -18.43 38.28
N THR A 571 59.74 -18.48 39.06
CA THR A 571 60.06 -19.59 39.96
C THR A 571 59.84 -19.14 41.39
N VAL A 572 59.05 -19.89 42.15
CA VAL A 572 58.87 -19.65 43.59
C VAL A 572 59.66 -20.71 44.36
N GLY A 573 60.65 -20.27 45.12
CA GLY A 573 61.50 -21.14 45.91
C GLY A 573 60.75 -21.77 47.08
N GLY A 574 60.82 -23.10 47.22
CA GLY A 574 60.36 -23.80 48.42
C GLY A 574 61.22 -23.47 49.65
N GLY A 575 60.62 -23.56 50.83
CA GLY A 575 61.36 -23.46 52.09
C GLY A 575 62.28 -24.68 52.28
N GLY A 576 63.41 -24.47 52.92
CA GLY A 576 64.35 -25.53 53.27
C GLY A 576 63.77 -26.38 54.40
N ASN A 577 63.94 -27.70 54.29
CA ASN A 577 63.56 -28.60 55.37
C ASN A 577 64.42 -28.32 56.62
N GLY A 578 63.81 -28.34 57.80
CA GLY A 578 64.55 -28.35 59.04
C GLY A 578 65.31 -29.66 59.18
N SER A 579 66.42 -29.64 59.90
CA SER A 579 67.21 -30.86 60.10
C SER A 579 66.57 -31.74 61.17
N ASP A 580 66.55 -33.05 60.94
CA ASP A 580 66.11 -34.08 61.89
C ASP A 580 67.27 -34.74 62.66
N ASN A 581 68.52 -34.43 62.27
CA ASN A 581 69.69 -35.02 62.87
C ASN A 581 70.82 -34.01 63.15
N ASP A 582 71.66 -34.40 64.09
CA ASP A 582 72.79 -33.61 64.61
C ASP A 582 73.93 -33.42 63.61
N ALA A 583 74.01 -34.29 62.60
CA ALA A 583 75.07 -34.29 61.59
C ALA A 583 74.76 -33.39 60.37
N ILE A 584 73.54 -32.88 60.23
CA ILE A 584 73.06 -32.16 59.04
C ILE A 584 72.56 -30.78 59.48
N LYS A 585 73.03 -29.70 58.83
CA LYS A 585 72.50 -28.34 59.03
C LYS A 585 71.05 -28.33 58.56
N GLY A 586 70.25 -27.35 58.95
CA GLY A 586 69.02 -27.08 58.21
C GLY A 586 69.31 -27.00 56.70
N TYR A 587 68.37 -27.43 55.87
CA TYR A 587 68.55 -27.30 54.43
C TYR A 587 68.36 -25.84 54.03
N ASN A 588 69.13 -25.41 53.02
CA ASN A 588 68.92 -24.09 52.44
C ASN A 588 67.55 -24.03 51.75
N GLY A 589 66.93 -22.86 51.77
CA GLY A 589 65.77 -22.59 50.94
C GLY A 589 66.14 -22.63 49.46
N ALA A 590 65.14 -22.81 48.59
CA ALA A 590 65.33 -22.70 47.15
C ALA A 590 65.22 -21.24 46.69
N ASN A 591 65.85 -20.94 45.55
CA ASN A 591 65.82 -19.61 44.94
C ASN A 591 64.44 -19.29 44.34
N SER A 592 64.07 -18.02 44.37
CA SER A 592 62.95 -17.49 43.56
C SER A 592 63.51 -16.68 42.39
N VAL A 593 62.85 -16.74 41.24
CA VAL A 593 63.30 -16.10 40.00
C VAL A 593 62.14 -15.37 39.34
N PHE A 594 62.40 -14.15 38.86
CA PHE A 594 61.53 -13.45 37.91
C PHE A 594 62.39 -12.85 36.81
N GLY A 595 62.32 -13.40 35.59
CA GLY A 595 63.16 -12.93 34.49
C GLY A 595 64.64 -12.96 34.84
N SER A 596 65.30 -11.79 34.87
CA SER A 596 66.72 -11.67 35.26
C SER A 596 66.96 -11.51 36.77
N LEU A 597 65.91 -11.39 37.59
CA LEU A 597 66.02 -11.21 39.04
C LEU A 597 66.04 -12.59 39.72
N THR A 598 67.09 -12.87 40.49
CA THR A 598 67.24 -14.13 41.25
C THR A 598 67.45 -13.84 42.73
N ALA A 599 66.43 -14.13 43.53
CA ALA A 599 66.52 -14.10 44.98
C ALA A 599 67.06 -15.45 45.49
N ILE A 600 68.12 -15.42 46.28
CA ILE A 600 68.81 -16.61 46.79
C ILE A 600 68.09 -17.16 48.01
N GLY A 601 67.89 -18.48 48.07
CA GLY A 601 67.27 -19.15 49.20
C GLY A 601 68.02 -18.93 50.52
N GLY A 602 67.30 -18.94 51.63
CA GLY A 602 67.86 -18.69 52.95
C GLY A 602 68.80 -19.79 53.40
N GLY A 603 69.84 -19.43 54.13
CA GLY A 603 70.82 -20.38 54.67
C GLY A 603 70.24 -21.21 55.80
N GLY A 604 70.47 -22.52 55.80
CA GLY A 604 70.05 -23.39 56.89
C GLY A 604 70.75 -23.13 58.22
N GLY A 605 70.04 -23.34 59.33
CA GLY A 605 70.58 -23.19 60.68
C GLY A 605 71.63 -24.25 61.01
N GLY A 606 72.66 -23.87 61.78
CA GLY A 606 73.66 -24.82 62.27
C GLY A 606 73.06 -25.87 63.20
N SER A 607 73.54 -27.11 63.11
CA SER A 607 73.19 -28.22 64.01
C SER A 607 74.41 -28.65 64.81
N ASN A 608 74.23 -29.49 65.84
CA ASN A 608 75.26 -30.07 66.72
C ASN A 608 76.69 -30.14 66.12
N SER A 609 77.72 -29.92 66.95
CA SER A 609 79.17 -29.99 66.67
C SER A 609 79.84 -28.80 65.95
N THR A 610 79.82 -27.60 66.54
CA THR A 610 80.60 -26.41 66.10
C THR A 610 80.26 -25.90 64.68
N ARG A 611 79.14 -26.34 64.10
CA ARG A 611 78.86 -26.08 62.69
C ARG A 611 78.28 -24.68 62.53
N PRO A 612 78.90 -23.84 61.66
CA PRO A 612 78.35 -22.53 61.39
C PRO A 612 77.01 -22.64 60.66
N GLY A 613 76.20 -21.59 60.72
CA GLY A 613 75.05 -21.46 59.82
C GLY A 613 75.49 -21.58 58.35
N ALA A 614 74.58 -21.97 57.47
CA ALA A 614 74.85 -21.94 56.04
C ALA A 614 74.67 -20.51 55.49
N ASP A 615 75.43 -20.18 54.45
CA ASP A 615 75.22 -18.96 53.69
C ASP A 615 73.95 -19.07 52.85
N GLY A 616 73.34 -17.92 52.55
CA GLY A 616 72.16 -17.85 51.70
C GLY A 616 71.77 -16.42 51.38
N GLY A 617 70.52 -16.22 50.94
CA GLY A 617 69.94 -14.88 50.81
C GLY A 617 70.09 -14.09 52.11
N SER A 618 69.61 -14.68 53.21
CA SER A 618 70.08 -14.37 54.57
C SER A 618 70.76 -15.60 55.17
N GLY A 619 71.78 -15.40 56.00
CA GLY A 619 72.54 -16.50 56.60
C GLY A 619 71.83 -17.18 57.75
N GLY A 620 72.04 -18.49 57.91
CA GLY A 620 71.53 -19.25 59.05
C GLY A 620 72.25 -18.91 60.36
N GLY A 621 71.60 -19.12 61.49
CA GLY A 621 72.22 -18.95 62.81
C GLY A 621 73.23 -20.06 63.13
N GLY A 622 74.24 -19.75 63.95
CA GLY A 622 75.22 -20.73 64.43
C GLY A 622 74.68 -21.66 65.53
N SER A 623 75.25 -22.86 65.65
CA SER A 623 74.92 -23.83 66.72
C SER A 623 75.66 -23.55 68.03
N PHE A 624 75.10 -23.91 69.20
CA PHE A 624 75.60 -23.68 70.57
C PHE A 624 77.09 -23.91 70.93
N ALA A 625 77.88 -24.68 70.17
CA ALA A 625 79.26 -25.00 70.56
C ALA A 625 80.31 -24.02 69.97
N SER A 626 81.23 -23.53 70.84
CA SER A 626 82.47 -22.81 70.52
C SER A 626 82.35 -21.61 69.57
N SER A 627 81.37 -20.72 69.77
CA SER A 627 81.21 -19.49 68.97
C SER A 627 81.04 -19.77 67.48
N ALA A 628 80.33 -20.85 67.11
CA ALA A 628 80.02 -21.16 65.73
C ALA A 628 79.38 -19.92 65.06
N PRO A 629 79.98 -19.37 63.99
CA PRO A 629 79.47 -18.17 63.38
C PRO A 629 78.15 -18.46 62.66
N GLY A 630 77.30 -17.44 62.56
CA GLY A 630 76.19 -17.47 61.61
C GLY A 630 76.72 -17.49 60.17
N GLY A 631 75.91 -17.98 59.24
CA GLY A 631 76.20 -17.87 57.81
C GLY A 631 76.15 -16.41 57.35
N ALA A 632 76.81 -16.14 56.23
CA ALA A 632 76.75 -14.86 55.55
C ALA A 632 75.42 -14.68 54.81
N GLY A 633 74.93 -13.44 54.78
CA GLY A 633 73.85 -13.03 53.88
C GLY A 633 74.39 -12.55 52.54
N THR A 634 73.60 -12.72 51.49
CA THR A 634 73.93 -12.19 50.16
C THR A 634 73.70 -10.68 50.14
N SER A 635 74.73 -9.91 49.78
CA SER A 635 74.65 -8.45 49.74
C SER A 635 73.47 -7.97 48.88
N GLY A 636 72.67 -7.06 49.44
CA GLY A 636 71.47 -6.52 48.79
C GLY A 636 70.23 -7.41 48.84
N GLN A 637 70.30 -8.61 49.42
CA GLN A 637 69.14 -9.52 49.56
C GLN A 637 68.82 -9.91 51.00
N GLY A 638 69.82 -9.94 51.87
CA GLY A 638 69.64 -10.27 53.28
C GLY A 638 70.91 -10.13 54.12
N ASN A 639 70.78 -10.42 55.41
CA ASN A 639 71.84 -10.20 56.39
C ASN A 639 72.40 -11.51 56.93
N ALA A 640 73.55 -11.42 57.61
CA ALA A 640 74.17 -12.57 58.26
C ALA A 640 73.33 -13.09 59.44
N GLY A 641 73.48 -14.39 59.72
CA GLY A 641 72.95 -14.99 60.94
C GLY A 641 73.78 -14.60 62.17
N GLY A 642 73.17 -14.75 63.35
CA GLY A 642 73.84 -14.55 64.62
C GLY A 642 74.73 -15.74 64.98
N ALA A 643 75.82 -15.48 65.69
CA ALA A 643 76.67 -16.53 66.25
C ALA A 643 75.99 -17.19 67.48
N SER A 644 76.49 -18.34 67.88
CA SER A 644 76.18 -18.92 69.19
C SER A 644 76.98 -18.27 70.32
N CYS A 645 76.66 -18.64 71.56
CA CYS A 645 77.35 -18.17 72.75
C CYS A 645 78.81 -18.64 72.81
N VAL A 646 79.63 -17.91 73.58
CA VAL A 646 81.08 -18.12 73.71
C VAL A 646 81.45 -19.16 74.77
N SER A 647 80.54 -19.53 75.66
CA SER A 647 80.73 -20.47 76.77
C SER A 647 80.07 -21.82 76.50
N ALA A 648 80.82 -22.91 76.59
CA ALA A 648 80.31 -24.28 76.40
C ALA A 648 79.31 -24.76 77.48
N ALA A 649 79.11 -23.97 78.54
CA ALA A 649 78.14 -24.24 79.60
C ALA A 649 76.75 -23.61 79.32
N ASP A 650 76.68 -22.70 78.35
CA ASP A 650 75.46 -22.03 77.92
C ASP A 650 75.07 -22.63 76.57
N GLU A 651 73.96 -23.33 76.52
CA GLU A 651 73.55 -24.11 75.36
C GLU A 651 72.39 -23.36 74.65
N ALA A 652 72.75 -22.48 73.69
CA ALA A 652 71.81 -21.67 72.92
C ALA A 652 72.27 -21.40 71.48
N GLY A 653 71.35 -21.56 70.53
CA GLY A 653 71.58 -21.30 69.11
C GLY A 653 71.47 -19.82 68.75
N GLY A 654 72.24 -19.38 67.76
CA GLY A 654 72.10 -18.06 67.15
C GLY A 654 70.82 -17.95 66.31
N GLY A 655 70.28 -16.74 66.17
CA GLY A 655 69.14 -16.47 65.30
C GLY A 655 69.56 -16.40 63.84
N GLY A 656 68.68 -16.79 62.92
CA GLY A 656 68.90 -16.61 61.48
C GLY A 656 68.81 -15.14 61.10
N GLY A 657 69.54 -14.73 60.06
CA GLY A 657 69.47 -13.38 59.50
C GLY A 657 68.11 -13.13 58.83
N GLY A 658 67.63 -11.89 58.90
CA GLY A 658 66.48 -11.41 58.14
C GLY A 658 66.90 -10.46 57.02
N ALA A 659 65.96 -10.07 56.16
CA ALA A 659 66.24 -9.10 55.10
C ALA A 659 66.54 -7.69 55.64
N GLY A 660 66.02 -7.32 56.81
CA GLY A 660 66.14 -6.00 57.42
C GLY A 660 67.16 -5.89 58.55
N ALA A 661 67.54 -7.01 59.19
CA ALA A 661 68.53 -7.02 60.26
C ALA A 661 69.30 -8.34 60.34
N VAL A 662 70.51 -8.28 60.89
CA VAL A 662 71.29 -9.46 61.28
C VAL A 662 70.55 -10.30 62.33
N GLY A 663 70.82 -11.61 62.33
CA GLY A 663 70.33 -12.50 63.37
C GLY A 663 70.95 -12.19 64.73
N GLY A 664 70.16 -12.31 65.79
CA GLY A 664 70.64 -12.12 67.16
C GLY A 664 71.69 -13.16 67.53
N THR A 665 72.79 -12.72 68.13
CA THR A 665 73.78 -13.63 68.72
C THR A 665 73.24 -14.17 70.05
N ALA A 666 73.43 -15.45 70.33
CA ALA A 666 73.03 -16.04 71.60
C ALA A 666 73.89 -15.49 72.75
N ILE A 667 73.26 -15.15 73.88
CA ILE A 667 73.94 -14.57 75.04
C ILE A 667 73.92 -15.58 76.19
N GLY A 668 75.12 -15.92 76.70
CA GLY A 668 75.31 -16.77 77.88
C GLY A 668 74.97 -16.02 79.18
N SER A 669 74.46 -16.75 80.18
CA SER A 669 74.09 -16.17 81.47
C SER A 669 75.15 -16.51 82.52
N PRO A 670 75.58 -15.55 83.38
CA PRO A 670 76.50 -15.85 84.48
C PRO A 670 75.89 -16.78 85.55
N THR A 671 74.56 -16.98 85.54
CA THR A 671 73.86 -17.96 86.37
C THR A 671 73.42 -19.16 85.53
N LEU A 672 73.82 -20.37 85.98
CA LEU A 672 73.40 -21.70 85.46
C LEU A 672 71.87 -21.79 85.39
N GLY A 673 71.25 -21.30 84.32
CA GLY A 673 69.81 -21.03 84.38
C GLY A 673 69.19 -20.43 83.13
N ALA A 674 69.78 -19.35 82.62
CA ALA A 674 69.04 -18.34 81.86
C ALA A 674 69.74 -17.93 80.55
N THR A 675 70.05 -18.90 79.69
CA THR A 675 70.56 -18.60 78.34
C THR A 675 69.48 -17.92 77.49
N VAL A 676 69.83 -16.87 76.75
CA VAL A 676 68.92 -16.18 75.83
C VAL A 676 69.30 -16.56 74.40
N PRO A 677 68.51 -17.39 73.71
CA PRO A 677 68.78 -17.74 72.32
C PRO A 677 68.66 -16.53 71.40
N GLY A 678 69.39 -16.58 70.30
CA GLY A 678 69.37 -15.50 69.33
C GLY A 678 67.99 -15.32 68.70
N ALA A 679 67.46 -14.10 68.75
CA ALA A 679 66.24 -13.75 68.01
C ALA A 679 66.52 -13.75 66.49
N GLY A 680 65.54 -14.17 65.71
CA GLY A 680 65.60 -14.04 64.25
C GLY A 680 65.68 -12.58 63.82
N GLY A 681 66.51 -12.28 62.82
CA GLY A 681 66.62 -10.94 62.25
C GLY A 681 65.30 -10.49 61.64
N ALA A 682 64.96 -9.21 61.80
CA ALA A 682 63.74 -8.66 61.22
C ALA A 682 63.79 -8.69 59.69
N GLY A 683 62.64 -8.95 59.06
CA GLY A 683 62.41 -8.79 57.63
C GLY A 683 62.15 -7.35 57.22
N LEU A 684 61.81 -7.13 55.95
CA LEU A 684 61.49 -5.82 55.38
C LEU A 684 60.00 -5.72 55.03
N GLN A 685 59.42 -4.53 55.23
CA GLN A 685 58.02 -4.27 54.93
C GLN A 685 57.83 -3.69 53.52
N TYR A 686 56.89 -4.24 52.77
CA TYR A 686 56.47 -3.73 51.47
C TYR A 686 54.94 -3.69 51.37
N SER A 687 54.43 -2.66 50.69
CA SER A 687 52.99 -2.51 50.38
C SER A 687 52.63 -2.98 48.97
N ILE A 688 53.49 -3.78 48.34
CA ILE A 688 53.30 -4.21 46.95
C ILE A 688 52.09 -5.14 46.78
N SER A 689 51.74 -5.92 47.81
CA SER A 689 50.58 -6.81 47.85
C SER A 689 49.25 -6.08 48.06
N GLY A 690 49.29 -4.76 48.23
CA GLY A 690 48.12 -3.97 48.60
C GLY A 690 47.94 -3.78 50.10
N THR A 691 48.77 -4.38 50.95
CA THR A 691 48.78 -4.10 52.39
C THR A 691 50.23 -4.12 52.90
N PRO A 692 50.62 -3.25 53.85
CA PRO A 692 51.98 -3.26 54.40
C PRO A 692 52.32 -4.59 55.06
N THR A 693 53.11 -5.43 54.38
CA THR A 693 53.41 -6.80 54.80
C THR A 693 54.92 -6.97 54.97
N TYR A 694 55.35 -7.61 56.06
CA TYR A 694 56.74 -7.96 56.26
C TYR A 694 57.07 -9.27 55.53
N TYR A 695 58.23 -9.31 54.89
CA TYR A 695 58.77 -10.48 54.21
C TYR A 695 60.20 -10.76 54.68
N SER A 696 60.62 -12.02 54.59
CA SER A 696 61.97 -12.49 54.88
C SER A 696 62.43 -12.24 56.32
N GLY A 697 61.65 -12.68 57.31
CA GLY A 697 62.06 -12.71 58.72
C GLY A 697 62.89 -13.95 59.07
N GLY A 698 63.98 -13.80 59.80
CA GLY A 698 64.84 -14.90 60.24
C GLY A 698 64.18 -15.77 61.33
N GLY A 699 64.59 -17.04 61.41
CA GLY A 699 64.16 -17.95 62.48
C GLY A 699 64.91 -17.70 63.80
N GLY A 700 64.25 -17.93 64.94
CA GLY A 700 64.88 -17.87 66.25
C GLY A 700 65.73 -19.12 66.57
N GLY A 701 66.80 -18.95 67.33
CA GLY A 701 67.63 -20.06 67.82
C GLY A 701 66.94 -20.90 68.90
N GLY A 702 67.29 -22.18 69.00
CA GLY A 702 66.77 -23.09 70.03
C GLY A 702 67.54 -23.05 71.35
N THR A 703 66.96 -23.63 72.40
CA THR A 703 67.61 -23.94 73.69
C THR A 703 67.19 -25.31 74.26
N MET A 704 68.09 -25.95 75.02
CA MET A 704 67.79 -27.14 75.80
C MET A 704 67.08 -26.87 77.15
N ARG A 705 67.10 -25.63 77.66
CA ARG A 705 66.66 -25.31 79.03
C ARG A 705 65.20 -24.84 79.13
N THR A 706 64.71 -24.55 80.34
CA THR A 706 63.37 -24.01 80.62
C THR A 706 63.16 -22.58 80.10
N SER A 707 64.19 -21.98 79.51
CA SER A 707 64.15 -20.66 78.89
C SER A 707 63.25 -20.65 77.63
N PRO A 708 62.60 -19.52 77.32
CA PRO A 708 61.94 -19.32 76.05
C PRO A 708 62.94 -19.44 74.89
N GLY A 709 62.48 -19.99 73.76
CA GLY A 709 63.27 -20.03 72.53
C GLY A 709 63.45 -18.63 71.94
N GLY A 710 64.39 -18.51 70.99
CA GLY A 710 64.61 -17.26 70.28
C GLY A 710 63.34 -16.80 69.57
N LEU A 711 63.01 -15.51 69.69
CA LEU A 711 61.84 -14.94 69.04
C LEU A 711 61.99 -15.00 67.51
N ALA A 712 60.88 -15.16 66.82
CA ALA A 712 60.80 -15.03 65.37
C ALA A 712 61.10 -13.60 64.91
N GLY A 713 61.80 -13.46 63.78
CA GLY A 713 61.87 -12.19 63.08
C GLY A 713 60.54 -11.84 62.41
N ASN A 714 60.15 -10.56 62.46
CA ASN A 714 59.01 -10.04 61.69
C ASN A 714 59.20 -10.37 60.20
N GLY A 715 58.15 -10.82 59.51
CA GLY A 715 58.26 -11.36 58.15
C GLY A 715 58.18 -12.88 58.06
N GLY A 716 57.56 -13.49 59.07
CA GLY A 716 57.18 -14.89 59.09
C GLY A 716 58.29 -15.84 59.53
N GLY A 717 59.29 -15.36 60.27
CA GLY A 717 60.25 -16.26 60.92
C GLY A 717 59.55 -17.22 61.89
N GLY A 718 60.13 -18.40 62.07
CA GLY A 718 59.71 -19.36 63.08
C GLY A 718 60.44 -19.12 64.39
N ALA A 719 59.73 -19.12 65.52
CA ALA A 719 60.38 -19.06 66.83
C ALA A 719 61.12 -20.38 67.12
N GLY A 720 62.28 -20.28 67.76
CA GLY A 720 63.07 -21.44 68.16
C GLY A 720 62.41 -22.20 69.31
N ARG A 721 62.86 -23.44 69.53
CA ARG A 721 62.38 -24.29 70.63
C ARG A 721 62.72 -23.67 72.00
N GLY A 722 61.78 -23.71 72.94
CA GLY A 722 62.02 -23.42 74.36
C GLY A 722 60.87 -23.87 75.26
N ASN A 723 61.12 -24.04 76.56
CA ASN A 723 60.13 -24.48 77.56
C ASN A 723 59.23 -25.67 77.12
N SER A 724 59.84 -26.71 76.54
CA SER A 724 59.15 -27.89 75.99
C SER A 724 58.17 -27.64 74.82
N ILE A 725 58.13 -26.42 74.27
CA ILE A 725 57.40 -26.08 73.04
C ILE A 725 58.35 -26.29 71.85
N GLY A 726 57.90 -27.06 70.86
CA GLY A 726 58.66 -27.33 69.64
C GLY A 726 58.93 -26.07 68.81
N PRO A 727 59.93 -26.10 67.90
CA PRO A 727 60.19 -24.96 67.03
C PRO A 727 59.05 -24.74 66.05
N PHE A 728 58.86 -23.49 65.64
CA PHE A 728 57.83 -23.13 64.66
C PHE A 728 58.41 -23.06 63.25
N ASN A 729 57.63 -23.51 62.27
CA ASN A 729 57.98 -23.35 60.86
C ASN A 729 57.97 -21.86 60.48
N GLY A 730 58.79 -21.52 59.50
CA GLY A 730 58.63 -20.26 58.79
C GLY A 730 57.24 -20.20 58.14
N THR A 731 56.67 -19.00 58.09
CA THR A 731 55.37 -18.77 57.49
C THR A 731 55.46 -18.96 55.97
N PRO A 732 54.62 -19.81 55.35
CA PRO A 732 54.60 -19.95 53.90
C PRO A 732 54.33 -18.61 53.20
N ASN A 733 54.94 -18.44 52.01
CA ASN A 733 54.81 -17.26 51.15
C ASN A 733 55.37 -15.96 51.74
N THR A 734 56.21 -16.05 52.78
CA THR A 734 56.94 -14.90 53.31
C THR A 734 58.45 -15.04 53.19
N GLY A 735 58.97 -16.21 52.79
CA GLY A 735 60.40 -16.51 52.83
C GLY A 735 60.98 -16.57 54.25
N GLY A 736 60.14 -16.76 55.28
CA GLY A 736 60.60 -16.78 56.67
C GLY A 736 61.47 -18.00 56.99
N GLY A 737 62.50 -17.82 57.82
CA GLY A 737 63.37 -18.92 58.27
C GLY A 737 62.71 -19.81 59.33
N GLY A 738 63.04 -21.09 59.37
CA GLY A 738 62.53 -22.02 60.39
C GLY A 738 63.19 -21.86 61.76
N GLY A 739 62.46 -22.10 62.85
CA GLY A 739 63.03 -22.09 64.22
C GLY A 739 64.00 -23.25 64.48
N GLY A 740 65.01 -23.01 65.32
CA GLY A 740 66.00 -24.03 65.72
C GLY A 740 65.47 -25.05 66.74
N GLY A 741 65.88 -26.31 66.61
CA GLY A 741 65.49 -27.45 67.47
C GLY A 741 66.25 -27.55 68.81
N GLY A 742 66.06 -28.65 69.57
CA GLY A 742 66.77 -28.90 70.84
C GLY A 742 66.53 -30.28 71.51
N ASN A 743 67.37 -30.65 72.50
CA ASN A 743 67.61 -32.06 72.91
C ASN A 743 66.58 -32.77 73.77
N ASN A 744 65.87 -32.13 74.70
CA ASN A 744 65.10 -32.89 75.72
C ASN A 744 63.92 -33.73 75.14
N VAL A 745 63.66 -33.67 73.83
CA VAL A 745 62.61 -34.43 73.12
C VAL A 745 63.00 -34.86 71.69
N ASN A 746 64.27 -34.80 71.27
CA ASN A 746 64.69 -34.97 69.86
C ASN A 746 63.88 -34.07 68.89
N ALA A 747 63.66 -32.80 69.25
CA ALA A 747 62.87 -31.91 68.39
C ALA A 747 63.70 -31.54 67.15
N PRO A 748 63.26 -31.92 65.94
CA PRO A 748 63.91 -31.50 64.70
C PRO A 748 63.81 -29.99 64.55
N GLY A 749 64.73 -29.40 63.79
CA GLY A 749 64.59 -28.03 63.34
C GLY A 749 63.31 -27.87 62.52
N ALA A 750 62.74 -26.68 62.55
CA ALA A 750 61.52 -26.41 61.80
C ALA A 750 61.83 -26.03 60.34
N ASN A 751 60.87 -26.26 59.45
CA ASN A 751 61.01 -25.94 58.03
C ASN A 751 60.98 -24.42 57.80
N GLY A 752 61.72 -23.94 56.80
CA GLY A 752 61.55 -22.58 56.28
C GLY A 752 60.21 -22.42 55.54
N GLY A 753 59.74 -21.18 55.44
CA GLY A 753 58.59 -20.81 54.63
C GLY A 753 58.95 -20.72 53.15
N SER A 754 58.00 -21.03 52.26
CA SER A 754 58.15 -20.78 50.83
C SER A 754 58.32 -19.29 50.52
N GLY A 755 58.96 -19.01 49.39
CA GLY A 755 59.05 -17.68 48.81
C GLY A 755 57.72 -17.20 48.21
N ILE A 756 57.77 -16.01 47.62
CA ILE A 756 56.63 -15.40 46.91
C ILE A 756 57.17 -14.44 45.85
N VAL A 757 56.48 -14.30 44.73
CA VAL A 757 56.76 -13.26 43.74
C VAL A 757 55.51 -12.42 43.51
N ILE A 758 55.65 -11.10 43.64
CA ILE A 758 54.54 -10.15 43.50
C ILE A 758 54.90 -9.12 42.44
N ILE A 759 54.02 -8.94 41.46
CA ILE A 759 54.14 -7.95 40.39
C ILE A 759 53.00 -6.96 40.53
N ARG A 760 53.25 -5.67 40.37
CA ARG A 760 52.25 -4.60 40.47
C ARG A 760 52.41 -3.59 39.35
N TYR A 761 51.30 -3.14 38.77
CA TYR A 761 51.27 -2.07 37.76
C TYR A 761 49.96 -1.27 37.81
N PRO A 762 49.95 0.00 37.36
CA PRO A 762 48.74 0.83 37.35
C PRO A 762 47.67 0.30 36.38
N ASN A 763 46.39 0.49 36.74
CA ASN A 763 45.21 0.07 35.96
C ASN A 763 44.95 0.87 34.68
#